data_AF-A0A4V3HC28-F1
#
_entry.id   AF-A0A4V3HC28-F1
#
_cell.length_a   1.000
_cell.length_b   1.000
_cell.length_c   1.000
_cell.angle_alpha   90.00
_cell.angle_beta   90.00
_cell.angle_gamma   90.00
#
_symmetry.space_group_name_H-M   'P 1'
#
loop_
_entity.id
_entity.type
_entity.pdbx_description
1 polymer ?
#
loop_
_entity_poly.entity_id
_entity_poly.type
_entity_poly.pdbx_seq_one_letter_code
_entity_poly.pdbx_strand_id
1 'polypeptide(L)'
;MHLLHPQLYASCILAVAALPGALYAQTPALAGHWQFRTATGTTTTNGGEVDLIDTGILDITEDQGSLRATISWLDERGQLTSPRTVNGTPGPAGTVFRHGGKRISTGRDGKEVSTEVTIRWTLQAKGMVLSGERLVETDENEPKPVTGTRLTESYVPPALPATLPGTAASATARGPSTPAERARVVEMAKAAQDDPQALQQRDGAWLSAWIDAIPDLTFGASMPDDWLSTAPTPATREALRFQYLASVMAFQIEHPEQARQKGECDLAGMRGVLRAYDTLQRQDSRYRSAKLDAALAARQQGRLPAFLATLSGRNASIKATPSPSGDATARRIVALGTSDPRAMDWLDILSNRFGGRMAGSDAYTHAAQWAHMQLRQWGVQAELEEAGDMPVGFNRGPWTGKMLAPQEQPLRMATPAYSAGTRGVQQGLATLGPATLEEAQERAAQFKGKWVLIGGESGGGGRDGKTIHKPRAITRVLMEAGALGTIQAGEEPLYAASAAPATWATLPTLPDIKLAAPQYADIRQRLARGMAVTLEFDIRNWFYPGPVTYHNVVAHIPGTEKPEEIVLIGAHLDSYDGGTGAADNGGGVATMLEAMRLLAKSNARPRRTIMLVAFGAEEIGRKGSFAFAERHASELKNIVMMLNRDGRPGAIDGIAIPSAWKPVFGRVEQALQDVHPLFGFATSVNDVPRDASKAMNARAGSDDAVFSLHGVPTPKFTVLGDFDYARVHHTVLDTYESVLPFSSAQQYSAIAIALTAYEVANAPEEISRKGYYRAASPEK
;
A
#
# COMPACT_ATOMS: atom_id res chain seq x y z
N MET A 1 -8.99 1.27 49.76
CA MET A 1 -10.06 0.40 50.30
C MET A 1 -11.08 0.23 49.17
N HIS A 2 -11.32 -0.97 48.62
CA HIS A 2 -12.03 -2.13 49.23
C HIS A 2 -13.54 -1.87 49.33
N LEU A 3 -14.47 -2.69 48.80
CA LEU A 3 -14.35 -3.96 48.06
C LEU A 3 -15.46 -4.10 46.98
N LEU A 4 -15.19 -4.81 45.88
CA LEU A 4 -15.75 -6.14 45.54
C LEU A 4 -15.25 -6.61 44.15
N HIS A 5 -15.31 -7.91 43.88
CA HIS A 5 -14.64 -8.56 42.73
C HIS A 5 -15.49 -9.73 42.15
N PRO A 6 -15.01 -10.68 41.32
CA PRO A 6 -15.65 -11.01 40.04
C PRO A 6 -16.44 -12.33 40.04
N GLN A 7 -17.33 -12.50 39.04
CA GLN A 7 -17.42 -13.65 38.10
C GLN A 7 -18.80 -13.73 37.44
N LEU A 8 -18.83 -13.67 36.09
CA LEU A 8 -19.69 -14.42 35.14
C LEU A 8 -19.80 -13.64 33.82
N TYR A 9 -18.87 -13.90 32.89
CA TYR A 9 -18.95 -13.42 31.50
C TYR A 9 -18.60 -14.54 30.51
N ALA A 10 -19.48 -15.54 30.47
CA ALA A 10 -19.61 -16.60 29.48
C ALA A 10 -21.08 -17.09 29.60
N SER A 11 -21.91 -17.22 28.57
CA SER A 11 -21.73 -17.06 27.10
C SER A 11 -23.03 -16.42 26.54
N CYS A 12 -23.16 -15.96 25.29
CA CYS A 12 -22.35 -16.16 24.08
C CYS A 12 -22.18 -14.85 23.31
N ILE A 13 -21.00 -14.58 22.76
CA ILE A 13 -20.83 -13.66 21.63
C ILE A 13 -20.40 -14.47 20.42
N LEU A 14 -21.32 -14.60 19.45
CA LEU A 14 -21.04 -14.96 18.07
C LEU A 14 -21.59 -13.82 17.19
N ALA A 15 -20.85 -13.21 16.26
CA ALA A 15 -19.40 -13.06 16.11
C ALA A 15 -19.17 -11.89 15.13
N VAL A 16 -18.33 -10.91 15.45
CA VAL A 16 -17.94 -9.85 14.47
C VAL A 16 -16.49 -9.42 14.68
N ALA A 17 -15.64 -9.71 13.68
CA ALA A 17 -14.30 -9.16 13.42
C ALA A 17 -13.19 -9.45 14.46
N ALA A 18 -11.88 -9.46 14.11
CA ALA A 18 -11.25 -9.16 12.82
C ALA A 18 -10.00 -10.04 12.56
N LEU A 19 -9.69 -10.28 11.27
CA LEU A 19 -8.36 -10.68 10.78
C LEU A 19 -8.14 -10.05 9.39
N PRO A 20 -7.03 -9.34 9.13
CA PRO A 20 -6.63 -8.94 7.78
C PRO A 20 -5.74 -10.02 7.13
N GLY A 21 -6.07 -10.44 5.91
CA GLY A 21 -5.14 -11.20 5.06
C GLY A 21 -5.42 -12.69 4.79
N ALA A 22 -6.60 -13.23 5.10
CA ALA A 22 -6.94 -14.65 4.85
C ALA A 22 -8.36 -14.89 4.29
N LEU A 23 -8.81 -14.02 3.38
CA LEU A 23 -10.05 -14.13 2.61
C LEU A 23 -9.92 -13.14 1.44
N TYR A 24 -9.60 -13.56 0.20
CA TYR A 24 -9.47 -14.90 -0.38
C TYR A 24 -8.01 -15.41 -0.23
N ALA A 25 -7.74 -16.70 -0.10
CA ALA A 25 -8.54 -17.89 -0.39
C ALA A 25 -9.00 -18.64 0.88
N GLN A 26 -10.29 -18.88 1.07
CA GLN A 26 -10.83 -20.19 0.69
C GLN A 26 -11.05 -20.38 -0.81
N THR A 27 -10.27 -21.28 -1.42
CA THR A 27 -10.58 -21.94 -2.70
C THR A 27 -10.73 -23.46 -2.59
N PRO A 28 -11.77 -23.95 -1.88
CA PRO A 28 -12.36 -25.25 -2.22
C PRO A 28 -13.85 -25.16 -2.57
N ALA A 29 -14.45 -23.95 -2.53
CA ALA A 29 -15.86 -23.75 -2.85
C ALA A 29 -16.14 -23.90 -4.35
N LEU A 30 -15.34 -23.24 -5.20
CA LEU A 30 -15.61 -23.09 -6.64
C LEU A 30 -14.75 -23.98 -7.54
N ALA A 31 -13.55 -24.40 -7.11
CA ALA A 31 -12.73 -25.33 -7.86
C ALA A 31 -13.41 -26.69 -8.01
N GLY A 32 -13.33 -27.30 -9.19
CA GLY A 32 -14.01 -28.54 -9.57
C GLY A 32 -14.62 -28.52 -10.97
N HIS A 33 -15.31 -29.60 -11.31
CA HIS A 33 -15.99 -29.81 -12.58
C HIS A 33 -17.47 -29.49 -12.45
N TRP A 34 -18.02 -28.65 -13.33
CA TRP A 34 -19.39 -28.18 -13.26
C TRP A 34 -20.10 -28.30 -14.60
N GLN A 35 -21.32 -28.82 -14.61
CA GLN A 35 -22.26 -28.56 -15.70
C GLN A 35 -23.05 -27.29 -15.38
N PHE A 36 -23.14 -26.35 -16.31
CA PHE A 36 -23.82 -25.07 -16.11
C PHE A 36 -24.80 -24.74 -17.23
N ARG A 37 -25.73 -23.82 -16.93
CA ARG A 37 -26.65 -23.17 -17.86
C ARG A 37 -26.67 -21.66 -17.64
N THR A 38 -26.82 -20.89 -18.71
CA THR A 38 -27.00 -19.43 -18.64
C THR A 38 -27.73 -18.91 -19.87
N ALA A 39 -28.39 -17.76 -19.75
CA ALA A 39 -28.93 -17.06 -20.90
C ALA A 39 -27.83 -16.27 -21.63
N THR A 40 -27.75 -16.43 -22.95
CA THR A 40 -26.72 -15.76 -23.77
C THR A 40 -27.25 -14.61 -24.63
N GLY A 41 -28.56 -14.56 -24.84
CA GLY A 41 -29.35 -13.44 -25.37
C GLY A 41 -30.85 -13.74 -25.24
N THR A 42 -31.72 -12.88 -25.77
CA THR A 42 -33.16 -13.13 -25.90
C THR A 42 -33.56 -13.32 -27.37
N THR A 43 -34.68 -14.01 -27.60
CA THR A 43 -35.35 -14.10 -28.89
C THR A 43 -36.86 -13.92 -28.73
N THR A 44 -37.55 -13.36 -29.73
CA THR A 44 -38.99 -13.12 -29.66
C THR A 44 -39.76 -14.24 -30.37
N THR A 45 -40.44 -15.09 -29.60
CA THR A 45 -41.26 -16.19 -30.13
C THR A 45 -42.73 -15.93 -29.80
N ASN A 46 -43.61 -15.94 -30.80
CA ASN A 46 -45.06 -15.71 -30.64
C ASN A 46 -45.44 -14.44 -29.86
N GLY A 47 -44.60 -13.39 -29.93
CA GLY A 47 -44.83 -12.10 -29.26
C GLY A 47 -44.33 -11.99 -27.82
N GLY A 48 -43.78 -13.07 -27.24
CA GLY A 48 -43.04 -13.02 -25.97
C GLY A 48 -41.54 -13.08 -26.19
N GLU A 49 -40.75 -12.38 -25.36
CA GLU A 49 -39.32 -12.67 -25.25
C GLU A 49 -39.08 -13.97 -24.49
N VAL A 50 -38.09 -14.72 -24.96
CA VAL A 50 -37.60 -15.97 -24.37
C VAL A 50 -36.08 -15.89 -24.33
N ASP A 51 -35.47 -16.15 -23.17
CA ASP A 51 -34.01 -16.27 -23.06
C ASP A 51 -33.50 -17.49 -23.86
N LEU A 52 -32.48 -17.27 -24.68
CA LEU A 52 -31.70 -18.32 -25.33
C LEU A 52 -30.75 -18.93 -24.28
N ILE A 53 -31.02 -20.17 -23.86
CA ILE A 53 -30.29 -20.87 -22.81
C ILE A 53 -29.23 -21.79 -23.38
N ASP A 54 -27.96 -21.42 -23.25
CA ASP A 54 -26.84 -22.29 -23.57
C ASP A 54 -26.47 -23.17 -22.35
N THR A 55 -26.03 -24.40 -22.63
CA THR A 55 -25.53 -25.37 -21.63
C THR A 55 -24.07 -25.70 -21.92
N GLY A 56 -23.24 -25.84 -20.89
CA GLY A 56 -21.83 -26.15 -21.05
C GLY A 56 -21.19 -26.85 -19.85
N ILE A 57 -19.91 -27.16 -20.01
CA ILE A 57 -19.01 -27.65 -18.96
C ILE A 57 -18.02 -26.53 -18.60
N LEU A 58 -17.77 -26.39 -17.30
CA LEU A 58 -16.90 -25.40 -16.71
C LEU A 58 -15.94 -26.10 -15.73
N ASP A 59 -14.70 -26.28 -16.17
CA ASP A 59 -13.66 -26.93 -15.38
C ASP A 59 -12.80 -25.85 -14.70
N ILE A 60 -12.92 -25.73 -13.39
CA ILE A 60 -12.23 -24.69 -12.61
C ILE A 60 -11.10 -25.32 -11.82
N THR A 61 -9.87 -25.06 -12.23
CA THR A 61 -8.64 -25.45 -11.52
C THR A 61 -8.05 -24.25 -10.77
N GLU A 62 -7.17 -24.55 -9.81
CA GLU A 62 -6.41 -23.55 -9.07
C GLU A 62 -4.91 -23.72 -9.37
N ASP A 63 -4.22 -22.61 -9.65
CA ASP A 63 -2.81 -22.57 -9.98
C ASP A 63 -2.18 -21.34 -9.31
N GLN A 64 -1.32 -21.59 -8.31
CA GLN A 64 -0.62 -20.55 -7.52
C GLN A 64 -1.53 -19.46 -6.93
N GLY A 65 -2.73 -19.85 -6.44
CA GLY A 65 -3.72 -18.93 -5.86
C GLY A 65 -4.52 -18.11 -6.88
N SER A 66 -4.29 -18.31 -8.18
CA SER A 66 -5.22 -17.88 -9.24
C SER A 66 -6.15 -19.03 -9.57
N LEU A 67 -7.46 -18.76 -9.63
CA LEU A 67 -8.38 -19.66 -10.31
C LEU A 67 -8.18 -19.57 -11.83
N ARG A 68 -8.36 -20.69 -12.51
CA ARG A 68 -8.33 -20.81 -13.97
C ARG A 68 -9.52 -21.67 -14.40
N ALA A 69 -10.48 -21.06 -15.07
CA ALA A 69 -11.63 -21.75 -15.63
C ALA A 69 -11.38 -22.12 -17.08
N THR A 70 -11.86 -23.29 -17.47
CA THR A 70 -11.89 -23.75 -18.86
C THR A 70 -13.36 -23.94 -19.25
N ILE A 71 -13.80 -23.22 -20.29
CA ILE A 71 -15.20 -23.14 -20.71
C ILE A 71 -15.38 -23.91 -22.02
N SER A 72 -16.32 -24.86 -22.05
CA SER A 72 -16.71 -25.63 -23.23
C SER A 72 -18.24 -25.66 -23.34
N TRP A 73 -18.79 -25.30 -24.50
CA TRP A 73 -20.24 -25.27 -24.75
C TRP A 73 -20.70 -26.53 -25.45
N LEU A 74 -21.96 -26.93 -25.26
CA LEU A 74 -22.59 -27.98 -26.06
C LEU A 74 -23.14 -27.36 -27.35
N ASP A 75 -22.83 -27.96 -28.50
CA ASP A 75 -23.41 -27.60 -29.80
C ASP A 75 -24.84 -28.16 -29.99
N GLU A 76 -25.45 -27.87 -31.13
CA GLU A 76 -26.79 -28.37 -31.51
C GLU A 76 -26.92 -29.91 -31.53
N ARG A 77 -25.80 -30.63 -31.49
CA ARG A 77 -25.71 -32.10 -31.49
C ARG A 77 -25.30 -32.66 -30.13
N GLY A 78 -25.13 -31.81 -29.11
CA GLY A 78 -24.68 -32.18 -27.77
C GLY A 78 -23.19 -32.52 -27.67
N GLN A 79 -22.36 -32.07 -28.62
CA GLN A 79 -20.90 -32.24 -28.57
C GLN A 79 -20.22 -30.99 -28.01
N LEU A 80 -19.10 -31.16 -27.30
CA LEU A 80 -18.39 -30.04 -26.67
C LEU A 80 -17.50 -29.29 -27.67
N THR A 81 -17.69 -27.98 -27.76
CA THR A 81 -16.81 -27.06 -28.50
C THR A 81 -15.38 -27.06 -27.92
N SER A 82 -14.38 -26.71 -28.73
CA SER A 82 -13.00 -26.55 -28.25
C SER A 82 -12.90 -25.62 -27.02
N PRO A 83 -12.20 -26.04 -25.95
CA PRO A 83 -12.17 -25.32 -24.68
C PRO A 83 -11.52 -23.93 -24.76
N ARG A 84 -11.99 -22.99 -23.93
CA ARG A 84 -11.38 -21.66 -23.74
C ARG A 84 -10.94 -21.44 -22.30
N THR A 85 -9.67 -21.12 -22.10
CA THR A 85 -9.05 -20.92 -20.78
C THR A 85 -9.09 -19.45 -20.35
N VAL A 86 -9.52 -19.18 -19.12
CA VAL A 86 -9.73 -17.83 -18.58
C VAL A 86 -9.29 -17.77 -17.11
N ASN A 87 -8.66 -16.68 -16.67
CA ASN A 87 -8.22 -16.52 -15.27
C ASN A 87 -9.29 -15.82 -14.41
N GLY A 88 -9.43 -16.25 -13.16
CA GLY A 88 -10.43 -15.76 -12.20
C GLY A 88 -9.80 -14.89 -11.10
N THR A 89 -10.36 -13.70 -10.90
CA THR A 89 -10.02 -12.81 -9.78
C THR A 89 -11.07 -12.99 -8.67
N PRO A 90 -10.71 -13.46 -7.46
CA PRO A 90 -11.67 -13.58 -6.35
C PRO A 90 -12.27 -12.22 -5.94
N GLY A 91 -13.52 -12.20 -5.48
CA GLY A 91 -14.20 -10.97 -5.05
C GLY A 91 -15.51 -11.20 -4.25
N PRO A 92 -16.07 -10.15 -3.63
CA PRO A 92 -17.13 -10.25 -2.59
C PRO A 92 -18.36 -11.09 -2.95
N ALA A 93 -18.82 -11.02 -4.20
CA ALA A 93 -20.00 -11.74 -4.70
C ALA A 93 -19.68 -13.09 -5.38
N GLY A 94 -18.42 -13.49 -5.47
CA GLY A 94 -17.94 -14.65 -6.21
C GLY A 94 -16.62 -14.38 -6.95
N THR A 95 -16.04 -15.42 -7.55
CA THR A 95 -14.86 -15.26 -8.40
C THR A 95 -15.28 -14.67 -9.74
N VAL A 96 -14.59 -13.60 -10.15
CA VAL A 96 -14.81 -12.88 -11.39
C VAL A 96 -13.83 -13.37 -12.45
N PHE A 97 -14.32 -14.15 -13.41
CA PHE A 97 -13.58 -14.51 -14.63
C PHE A 97 -13.87 -13.48 -15.73
N ARG A 98 -12.85 -13.10 -16.51
CA ARG A 98 -13.01 -12.23 -17.68
C ARG A 98 -12.30 -12.81 -18.90
N HIS A 99 -12.90 -12.66 -20.08
CA HIS A 99 -12.25 -12.97 -21.35
C HIS A 99 -12.77 -12.13 -22.51
N GLY A 100 -11.93 -11.97 -23.54
CA GLY A 100 -12.38 -11.48 -24.84
C GLY A 100 -13.23 -12.53 -25.56
N GLY A 101 -14.29 -12.08 -26.22
CA GLY A 101 -15.15 -12.85 -27.10
C GLY A 101 -15.46 -12.05 -28.37
N LYS A 102 -16.08 -12.71 -29.34
CA LYS A 102 -16.68 -12.02 -30.49
C LYS A 102 -18.18 -12.26 -30.45
N ARG A 103 -18.95 -11.18 -30.39
CA ARG A 103 -20.40 -11.21 -30.57
C ARG A 103 -20.65 -11.12 -32.06
N ILE A 104 -21.30 -12.14 -32.64
CA ILE A 104 -21.82 -12.08 -34.00
C ILE A 104 -23.29 -11.68 -33.88
N SER A 105 -23.69 -10.65 -34.62
CA SER A 105 -25.07 -10.16 -34.68
C SER A 105 -25.48 -9.94 -36.12
N THR A 106 -26.56 -10.58 -36.54
CA THR A 106 -27.12 -10.40 -37.88
C THR A 106 -27.93 -9.10 -37.92
N GLY A 107 -27.57 -8.18 -38.82
CA GLY A 107 -28.30 -6.95 -39.07
C GLY A 107 -29.69 -7.21 -39.67
N ARG A 108 -30.55 -6.19 -39.67
CA ARG A 108 -31.87 -6.25 -40.33
C ARG A 108 -31.78 -6.43 -41.86
N ASP A 109 -30.59 -6.25 -42.44
CA ASP A 109 -30.24 -6.52 -43.84
C ASP A 109 -29.67 -7.93 -44.08
N GLY A 110 -29.65 -8.79 -43.06
CA GLY A 110 -29.18 -10.17 -43.16
C GLY A 110 -27.66 -10.36 -43.09
N LYS A 111 -26.87 -9.28 -42.89
CA LYS A 111 -25.41 -9.39 -42.79
C LYS A 111 -24.94 -9.62 -41.35
N GLU A 112 -23.98 -10.52 -41.19
CA GLU A 112 -23.29 -10.68 -39.91
C GLU A 112 -22.31 -9.53 -39.65
N VAL A 113 -22.46 -8.90 -38.49
CA VAL A 113 -21.48 -7.97 -37.93
C VAL A 113 -20.81 -8.66 -36.75
N SER A 114 -19.47 -8.65 -36.70
CA SER A 114 -18.69 -9.25 -35.61
C SER A 114 -18.00 -8.16 -34.80
N THR A 115 -18.37 -8.05 -33.53
CA THR A 115 -17.85 -7.05 -32.58
C THR A 115 -17.04 -7.76 -31.50
N GLU A 116 -15.86 -7.23 -31.13
CA GLU A 116 -15.10 -7.74 -29.99
C GLU A 116 -15.71 -7.24 -28.67
N VAL A 117 -15.93 -8.16 -27.74
CA VAL A 117 -16.63 -7.90 -26.47
C VAL A 117 -15.88 -8.53 -25.31
N THR A 118 -15.87 -7.89 -24.14
CA THR A 118 -15.38 -8.55 -22.91
C THR A 118 -16.55 -9.21 -22.20
N ILE A 119 -16.43 -10.49 -21.86
CA ILE A 119 -17.44 -11.23 -21.10
C ILE A 119 -16.91 -11.44 -19.67
N ARG A 120 -17.71 -11.02 -18.70
CA ARG A 120 -17.49 -11.18 -17.25
C ARG A 120 -18.42 -12.26 -16.71
N TRP A 121 -17.87 -13.15 -15.90
CA TRP A 121 -18.63 -14.15 -15.14
C TRP A 121 -18.33 -13.98 -13.66
N THR A 122 -19.33 -13.71 -12.84
CA THR A 122 -19.21 -13.65 -11.37
C THR A 122 -19.83 -14.93 -10.82
N LEU A 123 -19.00 -15.86 -10.33
CA LEU A 123 -19.43 -17.22 -9.97
C LEU A 123 -19.12 -17.57 -8.51
N GLN A 124 -20.09 -18.18 -7.84
CA GLN A 124 -19.99 -18.71 -6.49
C GLN A 124 -20.59 -20.12 -6.42
N ALA A 125 -20.19 -20.90 -5.42
CA ALA A 125 -20.62 -22.28 -5.28
C ALA A 125 -20.83 -22.65 -3.82
N LYS A 126 -21.88 -23.42 -3.55
CA LYS A 126 -22.28 -23.86 -2.22
C LYS A 126 -22.51 -25.38 -2.23
N GLY A 127 -21.45 -26.13 -1.96
CA GLY A 127 -21.42 -27.58 -2.05
C GLY A 127 -21.53 -28.05 -3.50
N MET A 128 -22.65 -28.70 -3.84
CA MET A 128 -22.90 -29.26 -5.18
C MET A 128 -23.56 -28.27 -6.16
N VAL A 129 -23.93 -27.06 -5.72
CA VAL A 129 -24.64 -26.06 -6.55
C VAL A 129 -23.72 -24.90 -6.91
N LEU A 130 -23.64 -24.59 -8.20
CA LEU A 130 -23.04 -23.39 -8.79
C LEU A 130 -24.14 -22.34 -9.01
N SER A 131 -23.86 -21.10 -8.66
CA SER A 131 -24.72 -19.96 -8.98
C SER A 131 -23.89 -18.71 -9.29
N GLY A 132 -24.45 -17.79 -10.07
CA GLY A 132 -23.75 -16.56 -10.42
C GLY A 132 -24.40 -15.82 -11.57
N GLU A 133 -23.62 -14.97 -12.22
CA GLU A 133 -24.07 -14.04 -13.25
C GLU A 133 -23.06 -13.93 -14.40
N ARG A 134 -23.57 -13.76 -15.61
CA ARG A 134 -22.83 -13.52 -16.86
C ARG A 134 -23.22 -12.15 -17.41
N LEU A 135 -22.23 -11.30 -17.67
CA LEU A 135 -22.39 -9.97 -18.24
C LEU A 135 -21.46 -9.77 -19.43
N VAL A 136 -21.94 -9.10 -20.49
CA VAL A 136 -21.12 -8.65 -21.61
C VAL A 136 -20.80 -7.17 -21.38
N GLU A 137 -19.55 -6.83 -21.08
CA GLU A 137 -19.15 -5.52 -20.52
C GLU A 137 -19.18 -4.35 -21.53
N THR A 138 -19.37 -4.62 -22.83
CA THR A 138 -19.31 -3.61 -23.91
C THR A 138 -20.65 -3.01 -24.30
N ASP A 139 -21.76 -3.53 -23.76
CA ASP A 139 -23.12 -3.09 -24.01
C ASP A 139 -23.84 -2.89 -22.65
N GLU A 140 -24.80 -1.96 -22.55
CA GLU A 140 -25.63 -1.76 -21.36
C GLU A 140 -26.67 -2.89 -21.21
N ASN A 141 -26.23 -4.08 -20.80
CA ASN A 141 -27.10 -5.22 -20.48
C ASN A 141 -27.18 -5.48 -18.97
N GLU A 142 -28.30 -6.04 -18.53
CA GLU A 142 -28.41 -6.65 -17.20
C GLU A 142 -27.58 -7.94 -17.11
N PRO A 143 -27.04 -8.30 -15.92
CA PRO A 143 -26.40 -9.59 -15.72
C PRO A 143 -27.40 -10.74 -15.87
N LYS A 144 -27.13 -11.69 -16.77
CA LYS A 144 -27.97 -12.89 -16.95
C LYS A 144 -27.54 -13.98 -15.96
N PRO A 145 -28.50 -14.72 -15.35
CA PRO A 145 -28.17 -15.70 -14.32
C PRO A 145 -27.39 -16.89 -14.88
N VAL A 146 -26.57 -17.49 -14.03
CA VAL A 146 -25.85 -18.74 -14.24
C VAL A 146 -26.24 -19.70 -13.13
N THR A 147 -26.63 -20.92 -13.48
CA THR A 147 -26.86 -22.01 -12.51
C THR A 147 -26.16 -23.28 -12.97
N GLY A 148 -25.78 -24.15 -12.05
CA GLY A 148 -25.11 -25.40 -12.39
C GLY A 148 -24.96 -26.37 -11.23
N THR A 149 -24.47 -27.57 -11.55
CA THR A 149 -24.26 -28.66 -10.60
C THR A 149 -22.87 -29.26 -10.73
N ARG A 150 -22.25 -29.57 -9.59
CA ARG A 150 -20.92 -30.19 -9.52
C ARG A 150 -21.00 -31.62 -10.02
N LEU A 151 -20.10 -32.00 -10.92
CA LEU A 151 -19.94 -33.37 -11.38
C LEU A 151 -18.97 -34.12 -10.46
N THR A 152 -19.24 -35.41 -10.21
CA THR A 152 -18.42 -36.27 -9.34
C THR A 152 -17.18 -36.84 -10.03
N GLU A 153 -17.15 -36.78 -11.36
CA GLU A 153 -16.04 -37.23 -12.20
C GLU A 153 -15.60 -36.08 -13.11
N SER A 154 -14.30 -35.97 -13.37
CA SER A 154 -13.75 -35.05 -14.37
C SER A 154 -14.18 -35.49 -15.77
N TYR A 155 -14.72 -34.57 -16.58
CA TYR A 155 -14.95 -34.89 -18.00
C TYR A 155 -13.59 -34.97 -18.71
N VAL A 156 -13.14 -36.20 -18.98
CA VAL A 156 -11.92 -36.45 -19.76
C VAL A 156 -12.32 -36.66 -21.22
N PRO A 157 -12.05 -35.71 -22.15
CA PRO A 157 -12.16 -35.99 -23.57
C PRO A 157 -11.20 -37.13 -23.92
N PRO A 158 -11.58 -38.04 -24.85
CA PRO A 158 -10.96 -39.36 -24.98
C PRO A 158 -9.45 -39.30 -25.17
N ALA A 159 -8.73 -39.79 -24.16
CA ALA A 159 -7.27 -39.73 -24.09
C ALA A 159 -6.60 -40.85 -24.91
N LEU A 160 -5.43 -40.55 -25.47
CA LEU A 160 -4.50 -41.58 -25.93
C LEU A 160 -3.85 -42.29 -24.71
N PRO A 161 -3.57 -43.61 -24.79
CA PRO A 161 -3.07 -44.43 -23.66
C PRO A 161 -1.61 -44.10 -23.29
N ALA A 162 -1.11 -44.28 -22.05
CA ALA A 162 -1.66 -44.78 -20.76
C ALA A 162 -0.97 -44.03 -19.56
N THR A 163 -0.90 -44.42 -18.27
CA THR A 163 -1.06 -45.70 -17.54
C THR A 163 -1.43 -45.46 -16.04
N LEU A 164 -1.32 -46.49 -15.18
CA LEU A 164 -1.68 -46.53 -13.74
C LEU A 164 -0.66 -47.44 -12.98
N PRO A 165 -0.72 -47.65 -11.63
CA PRO A 165 -1.56 -47.07 -10.56
C PRO A 165 -0.75 -46.37 -9.42
N GLY A 166 -1.32 -45.51 -8.56
CA GLY A 166 -2.06 -45.84 -7.33
C GLY A 166 -1.29 -45.35 -6.08
N THR A 167 -1.85 -44.99 -4.92
CA THR A 167 -3.21 -45.09 -4.36
C THR A 167 -3.63 -43.75 -3.70
N ALA A 168 -4.86 -43.65 -3.16
CA ALA A 168 -5.44 -42.41 -2.62
C ALA A 168 -5.93 -42.51 -1.16
N ALA A 169 -5.92 -41.38 -0.46
CA ALA A 169 -6.66 -41.13 0.80
C ALA A 169 -7.07 -39.65 0.86
N SER A 170 -8.25 -39.33 1.39
CA SER A 170 -8.81 -37.97 1.41
C SER A 170 -8.46 -37.19 2.67
N ALA A 171 -8.44 -35.86 2.58
CA ALA A 171 -8.26 -34.95 3.71
C ALA A 171 -9.50 -34.09 3.95
N THR A 172 -9.99 -34.06 5.19
CA THR A 172 -11.08 -33.19 5.64
C THR A 172 -10.59 -31.78 5.96
N ALA A 173 -11.51 -30.85 6.21
CA ALA A 173 -11.18 -29.60 6.89
C ALA A 173 -10.43 -29.90 8.20
N ARG A 174 -9.27 -29.25 8.39
CA ARG A 174 -8.31 -29.60 9.44
C ARG A 174 -8.74 -29.05 10.80
N GLY A 175 -8.56 -29.86 11.85
CA GLY A 175 -8.79 -29.46 13.24
C GLY A 175 -7.63 -28.65 13.84
N PRO A 176 -7.63 -28.40 15.15
CA PRO A 176 -6.48 -27.82 15.85
C PRO A 176 -5.25 -28.73 15.74
N SER A 177 -4.07 -28.13 15.87
CA SER A 177 -2.78 -28.80 15.78
C SER A 177 -2.63 -29.97 16.76
N THR A 178 -2.23 -31.13 16.25
CA THR A 178 -2.09 -32.35 17.07
C THR A 178 -0.83 -32.30 17.95
N PRO A 179 -0.77 -33.04 19.06
CA PRO A 179 0.43 -33.13 19.90
C PRO A 179 1.67 -33.60 19.14
N ALA A 180 1.52 -34.50 18.15
CA ALA A 180 2.62 -34.99 17.34
C ALA A 180 3.20 -33.91 16.40
N GLU A 181 2.34 -33.11 15.77
CA GLU A 181 2.79 -32.00 14.93
C GLU A 181 3.40 -30.87 15.78
N ARG A 182 2.82 -30.56 16.94
CA ARG A 182 3.39 -29.62 17.91
C ARG A 182 4.79 -30.07 18.36
N ALA A 183 4.98 -31.35 18.64
CA ALA A 183 6.29 -31.92 18.96
C ALA A 183 7.27 -31.77 17.79
N ARG A 184 6.87 -32.09 16.55
CA ARG A 184 7.71 -31.91 15.34
C ARG A 184 8.15 -30.46 15.16
N VAL A 185 7.28 -29.48 15.40
CA VAL A 185 7.61 -28.05 15.28
C VAL A 185 8.59 -27.60 16.37
N VAL A 186 8.41 -28.07 17.59
CA VAL A 186 9.35 -27.83 18.72
C VAL A 186 10.72 -28.46 18.47
N GLU A 187 10.76 -29.67 17.91
CA GLU A 187 12.00 -30.35 17.49
C GLU A 187 12.69 -29.60 16.33
N MET A 188 11.93 -29.25 15.30
CA MET A 188 12.39 -28.51 14.13
C MET A 188 13.01 -27.16 14.49
N ALA A 189 12.37 -26.41 15.39
CA ALA A 189 12.89 -25.14 15.91
C ALA A 189 14.21 -25.27 16.68
N LYS A 190 14.54 -26.48 17.18
CA LYS A 190 15.78 -26.81 17.87
C LYS A 190 16.83 -27.30 16.86
N ALA A 191 16.51 -28.30 16.03
CA ALA A 191 17.41 -28.87 15.02
C ALA A 191 17.89 -27.85 13.98
N ALA A 192 17.04 -26.89 13.58
CA ALA A 192 17.41 -25.84 12.64
C ALA A 192 18.43 -24.83 13.22
N GLN A 193 18.72 -24.86 14.52
CA GLN A 193 19.79 -24.06 15.11
C GLN A 193 21.18 -24.64 14.76
N ASP A 194 21.25 -25.94 14.48
CA ASP A 194 22.47 -26.69 14.18
C ASP A 194 22.68 -26.94 12.67
N ASP A 195 21.59 -27.08 11.90
CA ASP A 195 21.62 -27.03 10.42
C ASP A 195 20.39 -26.29 9.85
N PRO A 196 20.42 -24.94 9.79
CA PRO A 196 19.29 -24.16 9.31
C PRO A 196 19.01 -24.31 7.81
N GLN A 197 20.01 -24.66 6.99
CA GLN A 197 19.82 -24.77 5.53
C GLN A 197 19.22 -26.11 5.14
N ALA A 198 19.73 -27.24 5.65
CA ALA A 198 19.14 -28.54 5.34
C ALA A 198 17.72 -28.67 5.91
N LEU A 199 17.47 -28.13 7.11
CA LEU A 199 16.13 -28.13 7.71
C LEU A 199 15.15 -27.23 6.93
N GLN A 200 15.56 -26.04 6.47
CA GLN A 200 14.71 -25.22 5.60
C GLN A 200 14.38 -25.93 4.28
N GLN A 201 15.36 -26.56 3.62
CA GLN A 201 15.13 -27.29 2.37
C GLN A 201 14.23 -28.52 2.55
N ARG A 202 14.35 -29.23 3.68
CA ARG A 202 13.60 -30.46 3.97
C ARG A 202 12.19 -30.20 4.50
N ASP A 203 12.04 -29.23 5.40
CA ASP A 203 10.82 -29.00 6.18
C ASP A 203 10.13 -27.65 5.91
N GLY A 204 10.76 -26.72 5.20
CA GLY A 204 10.26 -25.34 5.04
C GLY A 204 8.87 -25.24 4.42
N ALA A 205 8.63 -25.97 3.32
CA ALA A 205 7.32 -26.03 2.68
C ALA A 205 6.25 -26.68 3.59
N TRP A 206 6.63 -27.68 4.41
CA TRP A 206 5.71 -28.27 5.38
C TRP A 206 5.41 -27.30 6.52
N LEU A 207 6.40 -26.58 7.05
CA LEU A 207 6.19 -25.64 8.15
C LEU A 207 5.28 -24.48 7.73
N SER A 208 5.47 -23.90 6.53
CA SER A 208 4.54 -22.86 6.03
C SER A 208 3.12 -23.41 5.94
N ALA A 209 2.91 -24.48 5.16
CA ALA A 209 1.60 -25.08 4.99
C ALA A 209 0.97 -25.58 6.30
N TRP A 210 1.79 -25.92 7.31
CA TRP A 210 1.32 -26.26 8.65
C TRP A 210 0.82 -25.02 9.40
N ILE A 211 1.57 -23.91 9.41
CA ILE A 211 1.20 -22.61 10.00
C ILE A 211 -0.07 -22.07 9.33
N ASP A 212 -0.12 -22.10 8.00
CA ASP A 212 -1.22 -21.57 7.19
C ASP A 212 -2.54 -22.34 7.41
N ALA A 213 -2.47 -23.58 7.91
CA ALA A 213 -3.60 -24.48 8.07
C ALA A 213 -3.93 -24.88 9.52
N ILE A 214 -3.37 -24.22 10.54
CA ILE A 214 -3.76 -24.42 11.97
C ILE A 214 -4.68 -23.29 12.45
N PRO A 215 -5.81 -23.59 13.12
CA PRO A 215 -6.71 -22.57 13.68
C PRO A 215 -6.34 -22.12 15.11
N ASP A 216 -5.38 -22.77 15.77
CA ASP A 216 -5.18 -22.73 17.24
C ASP A 216 -3.86 -22.09 17.72
N LEU A 217 -3.01 -21.63 16.79
CA LEU A 217 -1.86 -20.74 17.06
C LEU A 217 -1.97 -19.51 16.15
N THR A 218 -1.30 -18.40 16.46
CA THR A 218 -1.49 -17.14 15.72
C THR A 218 -0.17 -16.50 15.30
N PHE A 219 0.02 -16.26 14.00
CA PHE A 219 1.24 -15.61 13.50
C PHE A 219 1.14 -14.07 13.58
N GLY A 220 1.26 -13.54 14.80
CA GLY A 220 1.23 -12.10 15.08
C GLY A 220 2.58 -11.38 14.99
N ALA A 221 3.58 -11.93 14.31
CA ALA A 221 4.96 -11.44 14.35
C ALA A 221 5.15 -10.09 13.64
N SER A 222 6.06 -9.24 14.15
CA SER A 222 6.36 -7.91 13.55
C SER A 222 7.62 -7.86 12.68
N MET A 223 8.49 -8.89 12.75
CA MET A 223 9.85 -8.85 12.20
C MET A 223 10.20 -9.72 10.95
N PRO A 224 9.29 -10.18 10.04
CA PRO A 224 9.71 -11.12 8.98
C PRO A 224 10.64 -10.55 7.89
N ASP A 225 10.29 -9.40 7.29
CA ASP A 225 10.89 -8.98 6.02
C ASP A 225 12.09 -8.04 6.17
N ASP A 226 11.89 -6.86 6.77
CA ASP A 226 12.92 -5.80 6.84
C ASP A 226 14.08 -6.12 7.78
N TRP A 227 13.91 -7.08 8.70
CA TRP A 227 15.00 -7.57 9.53
C TRP A 227 15.91 -8.54 8.77
N LEU A 228 15.33 -9.62 8.23
CA LEU A 228 16.05 -10.74 7.63
C LEU A 228 16.50 -10.48 6.19
N SER A 229 16.00 -9.42 5.54
CA SER A 229 16.54 -8.86 4.29
C SER A 229 18.07 -8.75 4.29
N THR A 230 18.66 -8.43 5.43
CA THR A 230 20.10 -8.16 5.63
C THR A 230 21.01 -9.40 5.69
N ALA A 231 20.47 -10.61 5.50
CA ALA A 231 21.30 -11.78 5.22
C ALA A 231 21.89 -11.70 3.80
N PRO A 232 23.20 -12.00 3.60
CA PRO A 232 23.92 -11.67 2.35
C PRO A 232 23.59 -12.58 1.15
N THR A 233 22.87 -13.69 1.35
CA THR A 233 22.41 -14.55 0.24
C THR A 233 20.92 -14.90 0.38
N PRO A 234 20.20 -15.21 -0.72
CA PRO A 234 18.81 -15.66 -0.65
C PRO A 234 18.62 -16.91 0.20
N ALA A 235 19.50 -17.91 0.09
CA ALA A 235 19.43 -19.14 0.89
C ALA A 235 19.64 -18.86 2.39
N THR A 236 20.58 -17.98 2.75
CA THR A 236 20.76 -17.52 4.14
C THR A 236 19.52 -16.81 4.66
N ARG A 237 18.90 -15.95 3.84
CA ARG A 237 17.67 -15.22 4.18
C ARG A 237 16.49 -16.17 4.43
N GLU A 238 16.32 -17.17 3.57
CA GLU A 238 15.24 -18.14 3.66
C GLU A 238 15.42 -19.08 4.87
N ALA A 239 16.63 -19.58 5.09
CA ALA A 239 16.97 -20.41 6.26
C ALA A 239 16.75 -19.67 7.59
N LEU A 240 17.10 -18.39 7.68
CA LEU A 240 16.82 -17.58 8.88
C LEU A 240 15.34 -17.22 9.04
N ARG A 241 14.58 -17.04 7.94
CA ARG A 241 13.11 -16.89 7.98
C ARG A 241 12.45 -18.16 8.52
N PHE A 242 12.85 -19.31 8.01
CA PHE A 242 12.39 -20.62 8.49
C PHE A 242 12.70 -20.83 9.99
N GLN A 243 13.92 -20.55 10.43
CA GLN A 243 14.27 -20.60 11.86
C GLN A 243 13.38 -19.67 12.70
N TYR A 244 13.12 -18.44 12.22
CA TYR A 244 12.26 -17.49 12.91
C TYR A 244 10.84 -18.05 13.08
N LEU A 245 10.21 -18.50 11.99
CA LEU A 245 8.87 -19.11 11.99
C LEU A 245 8.78 -20.29 12.97
N ALA A 246 9.73 -21.23 12.88
CA ALA A 246 9.78 -22.40 13.74
C ALA A 246 9.90 -22.01 15.23
N SER A 247 10.75 -21.03 15.54
CA SER A 247 11.00 -20.56 16.91
C SER A 247 9.80 -19.81 17.50
N VAL A 248 9.09 -19.01 16.70
CA VAL A 248 7.84 -18.36 17.13
C VAL A 248 6.78 -19.42 17.44
N MET A 249 6.57 -20.40 16.57
CA MET A 249 5.58 -21.46 16.79
C MET A 249 5.93 -22.36 17.98
N ALA A 250 7.18 -22.78 18.12
CA ALA A 250 7.66 -23.54 19.27
C ALA A 250 7.42 -22.78 20.58
N PHE A 251 7.66 -21.46 20.62
CA PHE A 251 7.39 -20.64 21.79
C PHE A 251 5.89 -20.56 22.14
N GLN A 252 4.99 -20.50 21.17
CA GLN A 252 3.54 -20.56 21.44
C GLN A 252 3.08 -21.93 21.96
N ILE A 253 3.78 -23.01 21.56
CA ILE A 253 3.52 -24.37 22.03
C ILE A 253 4.06 -24.58 23.46
N GLU A 254 5.28 -24.14 23.75
CA GLU A 254 5.96 -24.33 25.04
C GLU A 254 5.52 -23.31 26.11
N HIS A 255 5.11 -22.09 25.71
CA HIS A 255 4.81 -20.96 26.61
C HIS A 255 3.53 -20.18 26.23
N PRO A 256 2.36 -20.83 26.09
CA PRO A 256 1.12 -20.21 25.56
C PRO A 256 0.59 -18.99 26.33
N GLU A 257 0.83 -18.91 27.65
CA GLU A 257 0.45 -17.74 28.46
C GLU A 257 1.32 -16.51 28.18
N GLN A 258 2.63 -16.73 27.94
CA GLN A 258 3.58 -15.66 27.62
C GLN A 258 3.42 -15.19 26.18
N ALA A 259 3.11 -16.10 25.27
CA ALA A 259 2.86 -15.85 23.84
C ALA A 259 1.74 -14.83 23.56
N ARG A 260 0.84 -14.55 24.51
CA ARG A 260 -0.15 -13.46 24.38
C ARG A 260 0.49 -12.07 24.32
N GLN A 261 1.75 -11.94 24.74
CA GLN A 261 2.52 -10.71 24.61
C GLN A 261 3.35 -10.74 23.32
N LYS A 262 2.95 -9.95 22.32
CA LYS A 262 3.55 -9.91 20.96
C LYS A 262 5.10 -9.89 20.98
N GLY A 263 5.68 -9.08 21.87
CA GLY A 263 7.13 -8.92 22.01
C GLY A 263 7.87 -10.17 22.48
N GLU A 264 7.25 -11.08 23.24
CA GLU A 264 7.88 -12.34 23.67
C GLU A 264 7.96 -13.34 22.53
N CYS A 265 6.93 -13.40 21.67
CA CYS A 265 6.98 -14.17 20.42
C CYS A 265 8.08 -13.64 19.48
N ASP A 266 8.12 -12.32 19.23
CA ASP A 266 9.16 -11.70 18.39
C ASP A 266 10.58 -11.94 18.96
N LEU A 267 10.73 -11.89 20.30
CA LEU A 267 11.98 -12.18 21.03
C LEU A 267 12.40 -13.65 20.94
N ALA A 268 11.46 -14.60 21.03
CA ALA A 268 11.73 -16.02 20.86
C ALA A 268 12.14 -16.35 19.41
N GLY A 269 11.43 -15.78 18.43
CA GLY A 269 11.82 -15.80 17.02
C GLY A 269 13.26 -15.35 16.81
N MET A 270 13.63 -14.19 17.37
CA MET A 270 14.99 -13.65 17.27
C MET A 270 16.04 -14.50 17.98
N ARG A 271 15.72 -15.05 19.16
CA ARG A 271 16.63 -15.93 19.91
C ARG A 271 17.01 -17.17 19.09
N GLY A 272 16.09 -17.70 18.30
CA GLY A 272 16.34 -18.77 17.33
C GLY A 272 17.20 -18.31 16.14
N VAL A 273 16.82 -17.22 15.46
CA VAL A 273 17.58 -16.61 14.34
C VAL A 273 19.04 -16.42 14.70
N LEU A 274 19.32 -15.86 15.88
CA LEU A 274 20.69 -15.59 16.33
C LEU A 274 21.47 -16.85 16.71
N ARG A 275 20.85 -18.03 16.81
CA ARG A 275 21.55 -19.32 16.97
C ARG A 275 21.89 -19.91 15.60
N ALA A 276 20.91 -19.99 14.70
CA ALA A 276 21.13 -20.38 13.31
C ALA A 276 22.20 -19.51 12.61
N TYR A 277 22.19 -18.18 12.84
CA TYR A 277 23.20 -17.26 12.31
C TYR A 277 24.61 -17.51 12.87
N ASP A 278 24.72 -17.75 14.17
CA ASP A 278 25.98 -18.06 14.89
C ASP A 278 26.58 -19.39 14.38
N THR A 279 25.73 -20.38 14.07
CA THR A 279 26.12 -21.62 13.39
C THR A 279 26.57 -21.38 11.94
N LEU A 280 25.79 -20.65 11.14
CA LEU A 280 26.14 -20.33 9.74
C LEU A 280 27.46 -19.54 9.65
N GLN A 281 27.68 -18.55 10.51
CA GLN A 281 28.90 -17.75 10.55
C GLN A 281 30.17 -18.60 10.82
N ARG A 282 30.05 -19.72 11.56
CA ARG A 282 31.15 -20.67 11.79
C ARG A 282 31.39 -21.60 10.59
N GLN A 283 30.36 -21.89 9.80
CA GLN A 283 30.47 -22.69 8.58
C GLN A 283 31.12 -21.88 7.44
N ASP A 284 30.72 -20.62 7.26
CA ASP A 284 31.30 -19.74 6.25
C ASP A 284 31.21 -18.25 6.62
N SER A 285 32.37 -17.59 6.63
CA SER A 285 32.52 -16.14 6.79
C SER A 285 31.69 -15.29 5.81
N ARG A 286 31.35 -15.81 4.62
CA ARG A 286 30.51 -15.16 3.61
C ARG A 286 29.06 -14.95 4.04
N TYR A 287 28.60 -15.61 5.10
CA TYR A 287 27.26 -15.41 5.66
C TYR A 287 27.14 -14.23 6.64
N ARG A 288 28.26 -13.55 6.94
CA ARG A 288 28.31 -12.44 7.90
C ARG A 288 27.43 -11.25 7.51
N SER A 289 26.73 -10.68 8.49
CA SER A 289 25.90 -9.47 8.38
C SER A 289 26.05 -8.59 9.61
N ALA A 290 26.40 -7.32 9.42
CA ALA A 290 26.65 -6.38 10.53
C ALA A 290 25.44 -6.20 11.46
N LYS A 291 24.22 -6.22 10.91
CA LYS A 291 22.95 -6.11 11.66
C LYS A 291 22.70 -7.32 12.55
N LEU A 292 23.06 -8.52 12.07
CA LEU A 292 22.97 -9.76 12.85
C LEU A 292 24.12 -9.91 13.87
N ASP A 293 25.33 -9.44 13.55
CA ASP A 293 26.44 -9.31 14.52
C ASP A 293 26.07 -8.39 15.69
N ALA A 294 25.49 -7.22 15.41
CA ALA A 294 25.05 -6.27 16.43
C ALA A 294 23.96 -6.85 17.35
N ALA A 295 23.04 -7.63 16.78
CA ALA A 295 22.01 -8.36 17.50
C ALA A 295 22.57 -9.54 18.32
N LEU A 296 23.59 -10.22 17.81
CA LEU A 296 24.31 -11.29 18.51
C LEU A 296 25.05 -10.73 19.74
N ALA A 297 25.71 -9.58 19.61
CA ALA A 297 26.30 -8.85 20.73
C ALA A 297 25.23 -8.36 21.73
N ALA A 298 24.07 -7.89 21.25
CA ALA A 298 22.93 -7.54 22.10
C ALA A 298 22.39 -8.75 22.90
N ARG A 299 22.41 -9.96 22.33
CA ARG A 299 22.08 -11.22 23.02
C ARG A 299 23.11 -11.57 24.09
N GLN A 300 24.40 -11.50 23.78
CA GLN A 300 25.49 -11.79 24.72
C GLN A 300 25.48 -10.83 25.94
N GLN A 301 25.11 -9.57 25.72
CA GLN A 301 25.02 -8.53 26.76
C GLN A 301 23.65 -8.51 27.49
N GLY A 302 22.78 -9.49 27.28
CA GLY A 302 21.45 -9.58 27.90
C GLY A 302 20.41 -8.54 27.42
N ARG A 303 20.83 -7.55 26.61
CA ARG A 303 19.99 -6.42 26.14
C ARG A 303 19.09 -6.71 24.94
N LEU A 304 19.01 -7.96 24.47
CA LEU A 304 18.21 -8.33 23.28
C LEU A 304 16.73 -7.86 23.32
N PRO A 305 15.99 -7.93 24.45
CA PRO A 305 14.61 -7.42 24.49
C PRO A 305 14.53 -5.91 24.27
N ALA A 306 15.43 -5.14 24.89
CA ALA A 306 15.51 -3.68 24.70
C ALA A 306 15.93 -3.33 23.27
N PHE A 307 16.88 -4.08 22.70
CA PHE A 307 17.30 -3.97 21.30
C PHE A 307 16.11 -4.17 20.34
N LEU A 308 15.33 -5.24 20.51
CA LEU A 308 14.14 -5.50 19.69
C LEU A 308 13.01 -4.49 19.89
N ALA A 309 12.74 -4.08 21.13
CA ALA A 309 11.73 -3.06 21.41
C ALA A 309 12.03 -1.75 20.68
N THR A 310 13.30 -1.33 20.62
CA THR A 310 13.72 -0.12 19.89
C THR A 310 13.82 -0.30 18.37
N LEU A 311 13.92 -1.53 17.86
CA LEU A 311 13.86 -1.82 16.42
C LEU A 311 12.45 -1.70 15.82
N SER A 312 11.42 -1.55 16.66
CA SER A 312 10.13 -1.01 16.20
C SER A 312 10.24 0.41 15.63
N GLY A 313 11.35 1.12 15.87
CA GLY A 313 11.53 2.54 15.57
C GLY A 313 10.93 3.47 16.64
N ARG A 314 10.09 2.93 17.54
CA ARG A 314 9.34 3.71 18.53
C ARG A 314 10.15 3.99 19.79
N ASN A 315 10.09 5.23 20.27
CA ASN A 315 10.62 5.65 21.58
C ASN A 315 12.10 5.30 21.84
N ALA A 316 12.89 5.04 20.79
CA ALA A 316 14.34 4.97 20.89
C ALA A 316 14.89 6.34 21.33
N SER A 317 16.03 6.35 22.02
CA SER A 317 16.75 7.59 22.33
C SER A 317 18.13 7.56 21.67
N ILE A 318 18.43 8.62 20.90
CA ILE A 318 19.76 8.80 20.34
C ILE A 318 20.69 9.21 21.48
N LYS A 319 21.74 8.42 21.72
CA LYS A 319 22.87 8.85 22.54
C LYS A 319 23.91 9.46 21.62
N ALA A 320 24.40 10.65 21.95
CA ALA A 320 25.40 11.33 21.15
C ALA A 320 26.76 10.60 21.23
N THR A 321 27.03 9.74 20.24
CA THR A 321 28.34 9.15 19.98
C THR A 321 29.06 9.97 18.90
N PRO A 322 30.34 10.34 19.06
CA PRO A 322 31.13 10.88 17.95
C PRO A 322 31.26 9.85 16.82
N SER A 323 31.00 10.26 15.57
CA SER A 323 31.23 9.40 14.41
C SER A 323 32.71 8.98 14.30
N PRO A 324 33.00 7.70 13.98
CA PRO A 324 34.36 7.21 13.78
C PRO A 324 34.91 7.52 12.37
N SER A 325 34.22 8.33 11.55
CA SER A 325 34.77 8.85 10.29
C SER A 325 36.02 9.69 10.53
N GLY A 326 37.00 9.56 9.64
CA GLY A 326 38.21 10.41 9.61
C GLY A 326 37.91 11.86 9.19
N ASP A 327 36.81 12.11 8.47
CA ASP A 327 36.42 13.44 8.01
C ASP A 327 35.84 14.31 9.17
N ALA A 328 36.32 15.56 9.27
CA ALA A 328 35.94 16.47 10.35
C ALA A 328 34.53 17.09 10.17
N THR A 329 34.05 17.21 8.93
CA THR A 329 32.68 17.64 8.60
C THR A 329 31.68 16.54 8.90
N ALA A 330 31.97 15.28 8.55
CA ALA A 330 31.14 14.12 8.88
C ALA A 330 30.92 14.01 10.40
N ARG A 331 32.00 14.19 11.20
CA ARG A 331 31.88 14.27 12.66
C ARG A 331 31.05 15.45 13.15
N ARG A 332 31.06 16.62 12.47
CA ARG A 332 30.19 17.76 12.79
C ARG A 332 28.72 17.51 12.42
N ILE A 333 28.44 16.87 11.29
CA ILE A 333 27.08 16.51 10.85
C ILE A 333 26.42 15.64 11.93
N VAL A 334 27.14 14.63 12.42
CA VAL A 334 26.68 13.76 13.52
C VAL A 334 26.57 14.54 14.84
N ALA A 335 27.56 15.35 15.21
CA ALA A 335 27.50 16.13 16.45
C ALA A 335 26.29 17.09 16.47
N LEU A 336 26.00 17.78 15.36
CA LEU A 336 24.83 18.65 15.22
C LEU A 336 23.53 17.84 15.26
N GLY A 337 23.41 16.78 14.46
CA GLY A 337 22.19 15.96 14.38
C GLY A 337 21.89 15.14 15.64
N THR A 338 22.85 15.02 16.57
CA THR A 338 22.65 14.36 17.88
C THR A 338 22.50 15.33 19.06
N SER A 339 22.88 16.61 18.92
CA SER A 339 22.80 17.62 19.99
C SER A 339 21.74 18.70 19.78
N ASP A 340 21.38 19.01 18.54
CA ASP A 340 20.31 19.93 18.14
C ASP A 340 19.47 19.29 17.00
N PRO A 341 18.81 18.13 17.22
CA PRO A 341 18.00 17.46 16.20
C PRO A 341 16.66 18.15 15.95
N ARG A 342 16.39 18.62 14.72
CA ARG A 342 15.20 19.44 14.40
C ARG A 342 14.19 18.82 13.44
N ALA A 343 14.40 17.58 12.98
CA ALA A 343 13.51 16.92 12.03
C ALA A 343 12.03 16.93 12.47
N MET A 344 11.72 16.69 13.74
CA MET A 344 10.33 16.71 14.22
C MET A 344 9.74 18.13 14.32
N ASP A 345 10.55 19.18 14.55
CA ASP A 345 10.09 20.57 14.52
C ASP A 345 9.70 21.00 13.10
N TRP A 346 10.44 20.53 12.09
CA TRP A 346 10.10 20.76 10.69
C TRP A 346 8.82 20.03 10.31
N LEU A 347 8.60 18.82 10.85
CA LEU A 347 7.37 18.06 10.67
C LEU A 347 6.17 18.71 11.38
N ASP A 348 6.34 19.21 12.60
CA ASP A 348 5.29 19.94 13.33
C ASP A 348 4.83 21.18 12.56
N ILE A 349 5.75 21.93 11.95
CA ILE A 349 5.40 23.05 11.08
C ILE A 349 4.70 22.57 9.78
N LEU A 350 5.20 21.54 9.12
CA LEU A 350 4.59 21.00 7.89
C LEU A 350 3.18 20.45 8.11
N SER A 351 2.94 19.77 9.23
CA SER A 351 1.69 19.09 9.53
C SER A 351 0.74 19.91 10.40
N ASN A 352 1.18 20.41 11.56
CA ASN A 352 0.28 21.04 12.52
C ASN A 352 0.06 22.55 12.27
N ARG A 353 0.98 23.22 11.56
CA ARG A 353 0.82 24.63 11.18
C ARG A 353 0.24 24.85 9.78
N PHE A 354 0.60 24.03 8.79
CA PHE A 354 0.03 24.13 7.44
C PHE A 354 -1.13 23.15 7.18
N GLY A 355 -1.22 22.04 7.89
CA GLY A 355 -2.25 21.01 7.64
C GLY A 355 -1.93 20.13 6.44
N GLY A 356 -2.98 19.64 5.78
CA GLY A 356 -2.88 18.93 4.52
C GLY A 356 -2.50 19.85 3.36
N ARG A 357 -1.44 19.54 2.62
CA ARG A 357 -0.79 20.45 1.66
C ARG A 357 -1.15 20.08 0.22
N MET A 358 -2.43 20.05 -0.12
CA MET A 358 -2.88 19.76 -1.49
C MET A 358 -2.26 20.73 -2.50
N ALA A 359 -1.70 20.25 -3.62
CA ALA A 359 -1.19 21.12 -4.66
C ALA A 359 -2.30 22.05 -5.19
N GLY A 360 -2.03 23.36 -5.27
CA GLY A 360 -3.07 24.37 -5.55
C GLY A 360 -3.94 24.75 -4.34
N SER A 361 -3.44 24.54 -3.11
CA SER A 361 -4.00 25.10 -1.87
C SER A 361 -3.11 26.20 -1.31
N ASP A 362 -3.68 27.01 -0.40
CA ASP A 362 -2.92 28.01 0.33
C ASP A 362 -1.95 27.35 1.33
N ALA A 363 -2.33 26.19 1.90
CA ALA A 363 -1.49 25.40 2.80
C ALA A 363 -0.18 24.98 2.13
N TYR A 364 -0.27 24.42 0.92
CA TYR A 364 0.88 24.07 0.08
C TYR A 364 1.71 25.30 -0.30
N THR A 365 1.05 26.38 -0.73
CA THR A 365 1.72 27.62 -1.18
C THR A 365 2.56 28.23 -0.05
N HIS A 366 2.00 28.33 1.16
CA HIS A 366 2.72 28.82 2.33
C HIS A 366 3.82 27.85 2.80
N ALA A 367 3.62 26.52 2.68
CA ALA A 367 4.65 25.54 3.00
C ALA A 367 5.87 25.64 2.06
N ALA A 368 5.65 25.87 0.76
CA ALA A 368 6.72 26.07 -0.22
C ALA A 368 7.52 27.35 0.07
N GLN A 369 6.81 28.46 0.28
CA GLN A 369 7.42 29.73 0.68
C GLN A 369 8.20 29.61 1.99
N TRP A 370 7.67 28.88 2.98
CA TRP A 370 8.36 28.62 4.24
C TRP A 370 9.64 27.81 4.04
N ALA A 371 9.60 26.67 3.35
CA ALA A 371 10.77 25.82 3.12
C ALA A 371 11.90 26.61 2.41
N HIS A 372 11.55 27.37 1.37
CA HIS A 372 12.43 28.32 0.68
C HIS A 372 13.07 29.33 1.65
N MET A 373 12.27 29.97 2.52
CA MET A 373 12.80 30.92 3.51
C MET A 373 13.69 30.27 4.58
N GLN A 374 13.39 29.05 5.03
CA GLN A 374 14.21 28.34 6.02
C GLN A 374 15.58 27.96 5.46
N LEU A 375 15.63 27.44 4.24
CA LEU A 375 16.87 27.07 3.55
C LEU A 375 17.79 28.30 3.40
N ARG A 376 17.23 29.46 3.03
CA ARG A 376 17.97 30.74 2.95
C ARG A 376 18.44 31.25 4.31
N GLN A 377 17.65 31.10 5.38
CA GLN A 377 18.09 31.40 6.76
C GLN A 377 19.27 30.52 7.24
N TRP A 378 19.45 29.34 6.65
CA TRP A 378 20.60 28.47 6.94
C TRP A 378 21.82 28.78 6.07
N GLY A 379 21.71 29.72 5.11
CA GLY A 379 22.78 30.09 4.18
C GLY A 379 22.85 29.20 2.93
N VAL A 380 21.86 28.35 2.70
CA VAL A 380 21.73 27.56 1.47
C VAL A 380 21.20 28.45 0.36
N GLN A 381 21.73 28.32 -0.86
CA GLN A 381 21.14 28.98 -2.03
C GLN A 381 19.83 28.26 -2.35
N ALA A 382 18.70 28.97 -2.39
CA ALA A 382 17.39 28.36 -2.61
C ALA A 382 16.44 29.33 -3.31
N GLU A 383 15.52 28.77 -4.10
CA GLU A 383 14.52 29.48 -4.88
C GLU A 383 13.19 28.71 -4.96
N LEU A 384 12.18 29.34 -5.53
CA LEU A 384 10.89 28.74 -5.88
C LEU A 384 10.82 28.61 -7.39
N GLU A 385 10.74 27.38 -7.88
CA GLU A 385 10.72 27.07 -9.31
C GLU A 385 9.29 26.71 -9.73
N GLU A 386 8.68 27.51 -10.62
CA GLU A 386 7.33 27.27 -11.15
C GLU A 386 7.24 25.89 -11.83
N ALA A 387 6.43 24.98 -11.27
CA ALA A 387 6.34 23.59 -11.68
C ALA A 387 5.03 23.25 -12.45
N GLY A 388 4.18 24.27 -12.68
CA GLY A 388 2.94 24.20 -13.44
C GLY A 388 1.74 24.76 -12.68
N ASP A 389 0.55 24.61 -13.27
CA ASP A 389 -0.70 25.16 -12.75
C ASP A 389 -1.73 24.10 -12.36
N MET A 390 -2.51 24.41 -11.33
CA MET A 390 -3.77 23.75 -11.03
C MET A 390 -4.94 24.50 -11.67
N PRO A 391 -5.87 23.80 -12.37
CA PRO A 391 -6.97 24.45 -13.08
C PRO A 391 -8.06 25.02 -12.14
N VAL A 392 -8.05 24.60 -10.88
CA VAL A 392 -8.86 25.14 -9.77
C VAL A 392 -8.01 25.11 -8.49
N GLY A 393 -8.15 26.13 -7.65
CA GLY A 393 -7.62 26.12 -6.29
C GLY A 393 -8.59 25.43 -5.33
N PHE A 394 -8.07 24.76 -4.30
CA PHE A 394 -8.87 24.05 -3.30
C PHE A 394 -8.27 24.15 -1.90
N ASN A 395 -9.02 24.75 -0.98
CA ASN A 395 -8.76 24.74 0.44
C ASN A 395 -9.82 23.86 1.13
N ARG A 396 -9.37 22.85 1.86
CA ARG A 396 -10.23 22.03 2.72
C ARG A 396 -10.68 22.82 3.94
N GLY A 397 -11.98 22.76 4.23
CA GLY A 397 -12.53 23.33 5.46
C GLY A 397 -12.83 22.25 6.49
N PRO A 398 -13.17 22.64 7.73
CA PRO A 398 -13.72 21.70 8.71
C PRO A 398 -15.00 21.04 8.18
N TRP A 399 -15.23 19.80 8.60
CA TRP A 399 -16.53 19.15 8.49
C TRP A 399 -17.02 18.59 9.82
N THR A 400 -18.33 18.56 9.98
CA THR A 400 -19.04 17.89 11.06
C THR A 400 -20.27 17.19 10.51
N GLY A 401 -20.56 15.99 11.00
CA GLY A 401 -21.79 15.26 10.70
C GLY A 401 -22.46 14.78 11.98
N LYS A 402 -23.79 14.79 12.01
CA LYS A 402 -24.60 14.41 13.17
C LYS A 402 -25.91 13.76 12.72
N MET A 403 -26.32 12.68 13.39
CA MET A 403 -27.71 12.20 13.32
C MET A 403 -28.49 12.91 14.43
N LEU A 404 -29.58 13.58 14.06
CA LEU A 404 -30.45 14.32 14.98
C LEU A 404 -31.62 13.46 15.46
N ALA A 405 -32.14 12.59 14.59
CA ALA A 405 -33.25 11.69 14.87
C ALA A 405 -33.04 10.36 14.13
N PRO A 406 -33.51 9.21 14.65
CA PRO A 406 -34.34 9.04 15.86
C PRO A 406 -33.55 9.04 17.17
N GLN A 407 -32.22 9.10 17.11
CA GLN A 407 -31.31 9.16 18.25
C GLN A 407 -30.19 10.13 17.93
N GLU A 408 -29.84 11.00 18.88
CA GLU A 408 -28.70 11.91 18.72
C GLU A 408 -27.38 11.14 18.76
N GLN A 409 -26.56 11.25 17.70
CA GLN A 409 -25.17 10.77 17.69
C GLN A 409 -24.29 11.61 16.73
N PRO A 410 -23.01 11.89 17.08
CA PRO A 410 -22.04 12.41 16.12
C PRO A 410 -21.67 11.33 15.09
N LEU A 411 -21.34 11.75 13.86
CA LEU A 411 -20.98 10.86 12.76
C LEU A 411 -19.48 10.94 12.46
N ARG A 412 -18.82 9.78 12.43
CA ARG A 412 -17.44 9.62 11.95
C ARG A 412 -17.46 9.62 10.43
N MET A 413 -17.01 10.73 9.85
CA MET A 413 -17.03 10.95 8.42
C MET A 413 -15.73 11.57 7.89
N ALA A 414 -15.50 11.40 6.60
CA ALA A 414 -14.53 12.12 5.81
C ALA A 414 -15.17 12.59 4.51
N THR A 415 -14.53 13.53 3.82
CA THR A 415 -14.87 13.89 2.43
C THR A 415 -13.64 13.69 1.53
N PRO A 416 -13.79 13.11 0.32
CA PRO A 416 -12.70 13.07 -0.64
C PRO A 416 -12.24 14.48 -1.01
N ALA A 417 -10.95 14.63 -1.34
CA ALA A 417 -10.40 15.87 -1.88
C ALA A 417 -11.26 16.38 -3.04
N TYR A 418 -11.40 17.70 -3.15
CA TYR A 418 -12.28 18.37 -4.11
C TYR A 418 -13.77 18.01 -4.00
N SER A 419 -14.25 17.44 -2.89
CA SER A 419 -15.69 17.35 -2.60
C SER A 419 -16.31 18.73 -2.42
N ALA A 420 -17.54 18.89 -2.95
CA ALA A 420 -18.39 20.04 -2.66
C ALA A 420 -18.58 20.23 -1.15
N GLY A 421 -18.64 21.49 -0.71
CA GLY A 421 -19.08 21.87 0.62
C GLY A 421 -20.60 22.02 0.74
N THR A 422 -21.10 22.14 1.96
CA THR A 422 -22.50 22.49 2.23
C THR A 422 -22.69 24.01 2.26
N ARG A 423 -23.92 24.47 2.09
CA ARG A 423 -24.30 25.89 2.21
C ARG A 423 -24.49 26.28 3.68
N GLY A 424 -23.43 26.12 4.47
CA GLY A 424 -23.47 26.13 5.93
C GLY A 424 -24.06 24.83 6.50
N VAL A 425 -24.55 24.88 7.75
CA VAL A 425 -25.22 23.74 8.39
C VAL A 425 -26.47 23.39 7.60
N GLN A 426 -26.54 22.16 7.07
CA GLN A 426 -27.70 21.65 6.34
C GLN A 426 -28.28 20.43 7.04
N GLN A 427 -29.56 20.51 7.40
CA GLN A 427 -30.35 19.42 7.96
C GLN A 427 -31.26 18.83 6.88
N GLY A 428 -31.51 17.52 6.94
CA GLY A 428 -32.44 16.86 6.02
C GLY A 428 -32.75 15.42 6.40
N LEU A 429 -33.83 14.88 5.85
CA LEU A 429 -34.14 13.46 5.97
C LEU A 429 -33.13 12.63 5.18
N ALA A 430 -32.70 11.51 5.74
CA ALA A 430 -31.96 10.49 4.99
C ALA A 430 -32.92 9.60 4.19
N THR A 431 -32.43 9.00 3.11
CA THR A 431 -33.16 8.00 2.34
C THR A 431 -32.22 7.00 1.69
N LEU A 432 -32.72 5.80 1.39
CA LEU A 432 -31.96 4.81 0.62
C LEU A 432 -31.84 5.30 -0.83
N GLY A 433 -30.63 5.31 -1.38
CA GLY A 433 -30.39 5.57 -2.78
C GLY A 433 -30.92 4.45 -3.69
N PRO A 434 -30.81 4.65 -5.01
CA PRO A 434 -31.15 3.63 -6.00
C PRO A 434 -29.97 2.67 -6.22
N ALA A 435 -30.26 1.45 -6.66
CA ALA A 435 -29.30 0.46 -7.11
C ALA A 435 -29.06 0.52 -8.64
N THR A 436 -30.09 0.87 -9.43
CA THR A 436 -30.01 0.99 -10.90
C THR A 436 -30.24 2.43 -11.37
N LEU A 437 -29.99 2.70 -12.66
CA LEU A 437 -30.30 3.99 -13.28
C LEU A 437 -31.81 4.21 -13.44
N GLU A 438 -32.54 3.16 -13.81
CA GLU A 438 -34.00 3.19 -13.93
C GLU A 438 -34.64 3.53 -12.58
N GLU A 439 -34.25 2.84 -11.51
CA GLU A 439 -34.72 3.15 -10.15
C GLU A 439 -34.37 4.59 -9.74
N ALA A 440 -33.21 5.11 -10.16
CA ALA A 440 -32.85 6.52 -9.91
C ALA A 440 -33.81 7.49 -10.61
N GLN A 441 -34.23 7.18 -11.84
CA GLN A 441 -35.15 8.00 -12.64
C GLN A 441 -36.59 7.92 -12.09
N GLU A 442 -37.11 6.73 -11.83
CA GLU A 442 -38.44 6.53 -11.21
C GLU A 442 -38.55 7.24 -9.86
N ARG A 443 -37.52 7.09 -9.01
CA ARG A 443 -37.50 7.64 -7.65
C ARG A 443 -36.98 9.08 -7.59
N ALA A 444 -36.67 9.72 -8.72
CA ALA A 444 -36.00 11.03 -8.77
C ALA A 444 -36.65 12.08 -7.82
N ALA A 445 -37.97 12.22 -7.89
CA ALA A 445 -38.73 13.15 -7.03
C ALA A 445 -38.59 12.88 -5.52
N GLN A 446 -38.23 11.65 -5.11
CA GLN A 446 -38.05 11.27 -3.72
C GLN A 446 -36.74 11.79 -3.11
N PHE A 447 -35.73 12.13 -3.92
CA PHE A 447 -34.39 12.52 -3.42
C PHE A 447 -34.26 14.02 -3.12
N LYS A 448 -35.17 14.85 -3.63
CA LYS A 448 -35.19 16.30 -3.43
C LYS A 448 -35.13 16.69 -1.95
N GLY A 449 -34.11 17.45 -1.56
CA GLY A 449 -33.92 17.90 -0.18
C GLY A 449 -33.56 16.79 0.82
N LYS A 450 -33.01 15.65 0.37
CA LYS A 450 -32.60 14.53 1.22
C LYS A 450 -31.12 14.19 1.12
N TRP A 451 -30.61 13.56 2.17
CA TRP A 451 -29.30 12.88 2.18
C TRP A 451 -29.48 11.45 1.66
N VAL A 452 -28.75 11.07 0.62
CA VAL A 452 -29.01 9.80 -0.08
C VAL A 452 -27.91 8.78 0.23
N LEU A 453 -28.26 7.65 0.85
CA LEU A 453 -27.32 6.56 1.13
C LEU A 453 -27.16 5.68 -0.11
N ILE A 454 -26.05 5.83 -0.83
CA ILE A 454 -25.76 5.04 -2.04
C ILE A 454 -25.09 3.72 -1.71
N GLY A 455 -25.40 2.69 -2.51
CA GLY A 455 -24.75 1.39 -2.46
C GLY A 455 -23.34 1.38 -3.09
N GLY A 456 -22.75 0.18 -3.14
CA GLY A 456 -21.40 -0.05 -3.66
C GLY A 456 -20.30 0.21 -2.62
N GLU A 457 -19.30 -0.64 -2.61
CA GLU A 457 -18.11 -0.52 -1.74
C GLU A 457 -17.29 0.72 -2.12
N SER A 458 -16.88 1.50 -1.11
CA SER A 458 -15.99 2.65 -1.34
C SER A 458 -14.54 2.23 -1.16
N GLY A 459 -13.80 2.11 -2.27
CA GLY A 459 -12.33 2.06 -2.26
C GLY A 459 -11.69 3.41 -1.91
N GLY A 460 -12.25 4.11 -0.92
CA GLY A 460 -11.85 5.43 -0.43
C GLY A 460 -12.13 6.64 -1.33
N GLY A 461 -11.94 6.49 -2.65
CA GLY A 461 -12.02 7.58 -3.62
C GLY A 461 -13.41 8.23 -3.78
N GLY A 462 -13.49 9.21 -4.69
CA GLY A 462 -14.77 9.79 -5.09
C GLY A 462 -15.78 8.71 -5.51
N ARG A 463 -17.08 8.93 -5.22
CA ARG A 463 -18.14 7.91 -5.41
C ARG A 463 -18.18 7.24 -6.79
N ASP A 464 -17.77 7.97 -7.82
CA ASP A 464 -17.83 7.56 -9.22
C ASP A 464 -16.49 7.03 -9.76
N GLY A 465 -15.48 6.89 -8.90
CA GLY A 465 -14.13 6.40 -9.22
C GLY A 465 -13.04 7.35 -8.72
N LYS A 466 -11.86 7.32 -9.35
CA LYS A 466 -10.72 8.16 -8.91
C LYS A 466 -11.03 9.68 -8.94
N THR A 467 -11.99 10.11 -9.76
CA THR A 467 -12.38 11.52 -9.97
C THR A 467 -13.80 11.80 -9.50
N ILE A 468 -13.97 12.60 -8.44
CA ILE A 468 -15.27 13.09 -7.98
C ILE A 468 -15.98 14.02 -8.99
N HIS A 469 -15.21 14.69 -9.85
CA HIS A 469 -15.67 15.69 -10.82
C HIS A 469 -16.27 15.12 -12.12
N LYS A 470 -16.47 13.80 -12.22
CA LYS A 470 -17.05 13.12 -13.40
C LYS A 470 -18.25 12.25 -12.98
N PRO A 471 -19.41 12.86 -12.66
CA PRO A 471 -20.55 12.12 -12.15
C PRO A 471 -21.08 11.10 -13.15
N ARG A 472 -21.36 9.87 -12.69
CA ARG A 472 -22.06 8.84 -13.49
C ARG A 472 -23.56 9.10 -13.55
N ALA A 473 -24.27 8.33 -14.35
CA ALA A 473 -25.69 8.54 -14.63
C ALA A 473 -26.56 8.63 -13.36
N ILE A 474 -26.42 7.72 -12.40
CA ILE A 474 -27.14 7.78 -11.11
C ILE A 474 -26.82 9.08 -10.37
N THR A 475 -25.54 9.45 -10.24
CA THR A 475 -25.13 10.69 -9.55
C THR A 475 -25.74 11.93 -10.21
N ARG A 476 -25.82 11.99 -11.56
CA ARG A 476 -26.47 13.09 -12.28
C ARG A 476 -27.95 13.21 -11.94
N VAL A 477 -28.70 12.10 -11.94
CA VAL A 477 -30.11 12.11 -11.55
C VAL A 477 -30.30 12.58 -10.10
N LEU A 478 -29.39 12.21 -9.19
CA LEU A 478 -29.42 12.70 -7.80
C LEU A 478 -29.07 14.21 -7.69
N MET A 479 -28.18 14.73 -8.54
CA MET A 479 -27.90 16.17 -8.65
C MET A 479 -29.10 16.94 -9.21
N GLU A 480 -29.70 16.46 -10.30
CA GLU A 480 -30.84 17.06 -10.99
C GLU A 480 -32.12 17.04 -10.13
N ALA A 481 -32.33 15.98 -9.34
CA ALA A 481 -33.38 15.89 -8.33
C ALA A 481 -33.21 16.89 -7.17
N GLY A 482 -32.02 17.46 -6.98
CA GLY A 482 -31.71 18.35 -5.87
C GLY A 482 -31.55 17.63 -4.53
N ALA A 483 -30.82 16.50 -4.51
CA ALA A 483 -30.34 15.89 -3.27
C ALA A 483 -29.38 16.85 -2.52
N LEU A 484 -29.31 16.73 -1.19
CA LEU A 484 -28.42 17.54 -0.35
C LEU A 484 -26.96 17.07 -0.41
N GLY A 485 -26.77 15.78 -0.65
CA GLY A 485 -25.48 15.09 -0.69
C GLY A 485 -25.68 13.59 -0.72
N THR A 486 -24.62 12.86 -1.06
CA THR A 486 -24.65 11.40 -1.17
C THR A 486 -23.61 10.75 -0.26
N ILE A 487 -24.10 9.82 0.57
CA ILE A 487 -23.39 9.16 1.66
C ILE A 487 -23.07 7.73 1.24
N GLN A 488 -21.81 7.32 1.41
CA GLN A 488 -21.34 5.97 1.11
C GLN A 488 -20.65 5.36 2.34
N ALA A 489 -20.69 4.03 2.48
CA ALA A 489 -19.91 3.33 3.49
C ALA A 489 -18.41 3.52 3.23
N GLY A 490 -17.66 3.95 4.24
CA GLY A 490 -16.20 3.93 4.26
C GLY A 490 -15.69 2.98 5.34
N GLU A 491 -14.66 2.20 5.03
CA GLU A 491 -13.93 1.43 6.03
C GLU A 491 -13.09 2.38 6.92
N GLU A 492 -12.86 1.99 8.17
CA GLU A 492 -12.03 2.76 9.10
C GLU A 492 -10.60 2.21 9.08
N PRO A 493 -9.55 3.05 8.90
CA PRO A 493 -9.61 4.51 8.89
C PRO A 493 -10.07 5.11 7.56
N LEU A 494 -10.95 6.12 7.66
CA LEU A 494 -11.56 6.75 6.49
C LEU A 494 -10.52 7.40 5.55
N TYR A 495 -10.47 6.88 4.32
CA TYR A 495 -9.68 7.40 3.20
C TYR A 495 -10.33 8.66 2.60
N ALA A 496 -9.51 9.61 2.14
CA ALA A 496 -9.96 10.97 1.82
C ALA A 496 -9.40 11.58 0.52
N ALA A 497 -8.79 10.79 -0.37
CA ALA A 497 -8.19 11.28 -1.61
C ALA A 497 -9.11 11.20 -2.84
N SER A 498 -9.00 12.18 -3.76
CA SER A 498 -9.55 12.12 -5.13
C SER A 498 -8.82 13.09 -6.05
N ALA A 499 -8.73 12.75 -7.34
CA ALA A 499 -8.01 13.55 -8.33
C ALA A 499 -8.75 14.85 -8.70
N ALA A 500 -7.97 15.92 -8.85
CA ALA A 500 -8.43 17.29 -9.06
C ALA A 500 -9.39 17.48 -10.26
N PRO A 501 -10.38 18.39 -10.18
CA PRO A 501 -11.22 18.81 -11.30
C PRO A 501 -10.43 19.29 -12.50
N ALA A 502 -10.91 19.00 -13.71
CA ALA A 502 -10.26 19.43 -14.94
C ALA A 502 -10.44 20.94 -15.22
N THR A 503 -11.57 21.53 -14.80
CA THR A 503 -11.91 22.95 -14.97
C THR A 503 -12.83 23.46 -13.86
N TRP A 504 -12.92 24.78 -13.71
CA TRP A 504 -13.92 25.46 -12.86
C TRP A 504 -15.38 25.11 -13.23
N ALA A 505 -15.68 24.95 -14.53
CA ALA A 505 -17.00 24.55 -15.01
C ALA A 505 -17.39 23.10 -14.66
N THR A 506 -16.42 22.28 -14.21
CA THR A 506 -16.62 20.88 -13.82
C THR A 506 -16.53 20.64 -12.30
N LEU A 507 -16.60 21.69 -11.47
CA LEU A 507 -16.59 21.52 -10.02
C LEU A 507 -17.77 20.67 -9.52
N PRO A 508 -17.55 19.73 -8.58
CA PRO A 508 -18.63 19.02 -7.91
C PRO A 508 -19.57 19.98 -7.18
N THR A 509 -20.88 19.75 -7.31
CA THR A 509 -21.93 20.52 -6.61
C THR A 509 -22.65 19.72 -5.51
N LEU A 510 -22.39 18.40 -5.43
CA LEU A 510 -23.06 17.47 -4.52
C LEU A 510 -22.03 16.84 -3.55
N PRO A 511 -22.08 17.13 -2.23
CA PRO A 511 -21.10 16.66 -1.25
C PRO A 511 -20.94 15.13 -1.18
N ASP A 512 -19.69 14.66 -1.12
CA ASP A 512 -19.34 13.23 -0.97
C ASP A 512 -18.84 12.92 0.44
N ILE A 513 -19.67 12.15 1.15
CA ILE A 513 -19.54 11.84 2.56
C ILE A 513 -19.22 10.34 2.66
N LYS A 514 -17.98 10.02 3.03
CA LYS A 514 -17.62 8.65 3.45
C LYS A 514 -17.94 8.55 4.93
N LEU A 515 -18.89 7.69 5.28
CA LEU A 515 -19.37 7.49 6.64
C LEU A 515 -18.86 6.14 7.16
N ALA A 516 -18.31 6.11 8.38
CA ALA A 516 -17.77 4.89 8.98
C ALA A 516 -18.79 3.73 8.91
N ALA A 517 -18.36 2.60 8.34
CA ALA A 517 -19.23 1.49 7.96
C ALA A 517 -20.25 1.04 9.03
N PRO A 518 -19.93 0.98 10.35
CA PRO A 518 -20.92 0.65 11.38
C PRO A 518 -22.08 1.66 11.48
N GLN A 519 -21.79 2.96 11.37
CA GLN A 519 -22.83 4.01 11.44
C GLN A 519 -23.64 4.08 10.14
N TYR A 520 -23.01 3.83 8.99
CA TYR A 520 -23.71 3.65 7.72
C TYR A 520 -24.67 2.44 7.77
N ALA A 521 -24.22 1.31 8.31
CA ALA A 521 -25.05 0.10 8.44
C ALA A 521 -26.25 0.30 9.37
N ASP A 522 -26.06 0.98 10.51
CA ASP A 522 -27.13 1.37 11.43
C ASP A 522 -28.18 2.25 10.76
N ILE A 523 -27.78 3.36 10.12
CA ILE A 523 -28.70 4.27 9.43
C ILE A 523 -29.43 3.55 8.28
N ARG A 524 -28.71 2.74 7.49
CA ARG A 524 -29.32 1.93 6.42
C ARG A 524 -30.36 0.94 6.97
N GLN A 525 -30.11 0.30 8.11
CA GLN A 525 -31.06 -0.61 8.76
C GLN A 525 -32.29 0.13 9.31
N ARG A 526 -32.12 1.34 9.88
CA ARG A 526 -33.25 2.17 10.33
C ARG A 526 -34.16 2.56 9.17
N LEU A 527 -33.57 3.06 8.07
CA LEU A 527 -34.30 3.42 6.85
C LEU A 527 -35.02 2.22 6.22
N ALA A 528 -34.37 1.04 6.17
CA ALA A 528 -34.98 -0.19 5.67
C ALA A 528 -36.15 -0.71 6.53
N ARG A 529 -36.25 -0.28 7.79
CA ARG A 529 -37.41 -0.51 8.68
C ARG A 529 -38.48 0.58 8.58
N GLY A 530 -38.37 1.51 7.63
CA GLY A 530 -39.28 2.66 7.49
C GLY A 530 -39.12 3.72 8.58
N MET A 531 -38.06 3.67 9.41
CA MET A 531 -37.82 4.69 10.41
C MET A 531 -37.31 5.98 9.76
N ALA A 532 -37.93 7.12 10.07
CA ALA A 532 -37.39 8.42 9.69
C ALA A 532 -36.05 8.66 10.39
N VAL A 533 -35.03 9.03 9.62
CA VAL A 533 -33.71 9.45 10.10
C VAL A 533 -33.45 10.86 9.60
N THR A 534 -33.05 11.76 10.49
CA THR A 534 -32.67 13.14 10.17
C THR A 534 -31.18 13.30 10.38
N LEU A 535 -30.45 13.74 9.35
CA LEU A 535 -29.03 13.98 9.38
C LEU A 535 -28.72 15.46 9.17
N GLU A 536 -27.66 15.91 9.83
CA GLU A 536 -27.08 17.23 9.76
C GLU A 536 -25.64 17.12 9.30
N PHE A 537 -25.26 17.95 8.33
CA PHE A 537 -23.88 18.07 7.89
C PHE A 537 -23.52 19.54 7.72
N ASP A 538 -22.28 19.87 8.10
CA ASP A 538 -21.62 21.13 7.75
C ASP A 538 -20.24 20.80 7.21
N ILE A 539 -19.89 21.28 6.01
CA ILE A 539 -18.69 20.91 5.25
C ILE A 539 -18.17 22.18 4.57
N ARG A 540 -17.10 22.79 5.09
CA ARG A 540 -16.68 24.16 4.74
C ARG A 540 -15.60 24.24 3.65
N ASN A 541 -15.56 23.26 2.74
CA ASN A 541 -14.61 23.23 1.61
C ASN A 541 -14.77 24.46 0.71
N TRP A 542 -13.66 25.06 0.31
CA TRP A 542 -13.60 26.31 -0.47
C TRP A 542 -12.77 26.12 -1.74
N PHE A 543 -13.37 26.42 -2.89
CA PHE A 543 -12.70 26.44 -4.20
C PHE A 543 -12.46 27.88 -4.66
N TYR A 544 -11.37 28.12 -5.37
CA TYR A 544 -11.10 29.40 -6.04
C TYR A 544 -10.68 29.20 -7.51
N PRO A 545 -10.96 30.15 -8.42
CA PRO A 545 -10.64 29.98 -9.84
C PRO A 545 -9.13 29.84 -10.06
N GLY A 546 -8.74 28.90 -10.94
CA GLY A 546 -7.38 28.81 -11.45
C GLY A 546 -7.16 29.62 -12.74
N PRO A 547 -5.94 29.59 -13.32
CA PRO A 547 -4.80 28.78 -12.89
C PRO A 547 -4.24 29.16 -11.51
N VAL A 548 -3.75 28.17 -10.76
CA VAL A 548 -3.07 28.35 -9.47
C VAL A 548 -1.70 27.67 -9.55
N THR A 549 -0.64 28.48 -9.65
CA THR A 549 0.72 28.01 -9.91
C THR A 549 1.35 27.35 -8.68
N TYR A 550 1.87 26.13 -8.83
CA TYR A 550 2.59 25.39 -7.81
C TYR A 550 4.10 25.34 -8.12
N HIS A 551 4.94 25.10 -7.09
CA HIS A 551 6.39 25.34 -7.17
C HIS A 551 7.20 24.20 -6.56
N ASN A 552 8.24 23.76 -7.27
CA ASN A 552 9.31 23.00 -6.64
C ASN A 552 10.13 23.95 -5.74
N VAL A 553 10.54 23.50 -4.55
CA VAL A 553 11.51 24.25 -3.73
C VAL A 553 12.89 23.66 -4.03
N VAL A 554 13.69 24.39 -4.82
CA VAL A 554 15.03 23.96 -5.22
C VAL A 554 16.07 24.68 -4.37
N ALA A 555 17.07 23.94 -3.89
CA ALA A 555 18.15 24.50 -3.09
C ALA A 555 19.45 23.72 -3.22
N HIS A 556 20.60 24.42 -3.21
CA HIS A 556 21.91 23.80 -3.40
C HIS A 556 23.01 24.32 -2.47
N ILE A 557 23.91 23.39 -2.14
CA ILE A 557 25.24 23.65 -1.59
C ILE A 557 26.24 23.37 -2.74
N PRO A 558 26.86 24.41 -3.32
CA PRO A 558 27.64 24.27 -4.56
C PRO A 558 28.94 23.49 -4.34
N GLY A 559 29.31 22.69 -5.35
CA GLY A 559 30.55 21.92 -5.37
C GLY A 559 31.81 22.79 -5.49
N THR A 560 32.93 22.30 -4.96
CA THR A 560 34.23 23.00 -4.97
C THR A 560 35.18 22.59 -6.10
N GLU A 561 35.03 21.37 -6.63
CA GLU A 561 35.90 20.81 -7.70
C GLU A 561 35.13 20.41 -8.95
N LYS A 562 33.88 19.96 -8.76
CA LYS A 562 32.96 19.47 -9.78
C LYS A 562 31.55 20.05 -9.55
N PRO A 563 31.38 21.39 -9.56
CA PRO A 563 30.09 22.03 -9.29
C PRO A 563 28.97 21.58 -10.24
N GLU A 564 29.32 21.10 -11.44
CA GLU A 564 28.41 20.57 -12.44
C GLU A 564 27.88 19.16 -12.16
N GLU A 565 28.61 18.31 -11.42
CA GLU A 565 28.13 17.00 -10.97
C GLU A 565 27.25 17.17 -9.74
N ILE A 566 26.04 16.59 -9.75
CA ILE A 566 25.00 16.84 -8.74
C ILE A 566 24.63 15.56 -7.99
N VAL A 567 24.64 15.61 -6.66
CA VAL A 567 23.94 14.63 -5.80
C VAL A 567 22.59 15.24 -5.43
N LEU A 568 21.50 14.71 -6.01
CA LEU A 568 20.15 15.20 -5.74
C LEU A 568 19.55 14.41 -4.57
N ILE A 569 18.96 15.11 -3.62
CA ILE A 569 18.14 14.55 -2.54
C ILE A 569 16.73 15.17 -2.64
N GLY A 570 15.67 14.43 -2.35
CA GLY A 570 14.32 14.95 -2.53
C GLY A 570 13.21 14.18 -1.85
N ALA A 571 12.04 14.82 -1.82
CA ALA A 571 10.76 14.33 -1.29
C ALA A 571 9.65 15.26 -1.82
N HIS A 572 8.38 14.84 -1.86
CA HIS A 572 7.29 15.74 -2.25
C HIS A 572 6.73 16.53 -1.06
N LEU A 573 6.46 17.81 -1.32
CA LEU A 573 5.97 18.78 -0.36
C LEU A 573 4.45 18.76 -0.22
N ASP A 574 3.74 18.42 -1.30
CA ASP A 574 2.30 18.25 -1.26
C ASP A 574 1.88 16.94 -0.56
N SER A 575 0.62 16.92 -0.17
CA SER A 575 -0.05 15.74 0.40
C SER A 575 -1.54 15.78 0.10
N TYR A 576 -2.21 14.63 0.16
CA TYR A 576 -3.63 14.59 0.45
C TYR A 576 -3.92 15.19 1.82
N ASP A 577 -5.16 15.61 1.96
CA ASP A 577 -5.55 16.67 2.89
C ASP A 577 -6.63 16.24 3.89
N GLY A 578 -7.07 14.97 3.85
CA GLY A 578 -7.94 14.42 4.88
C GLY A 578 -7.29 14.34 6.27
N GLY A 579 -5.96 14.30 6.33
CA GLY A 579 -5.14 14.46 7.54
C GLY A 579 -4.24 15.70 7.42
N THR A 580 -3.01 15.59 7.91
CA THR A 580 -1.97 16.64 7.83
C THR A 580 -0.70 16.20 7.09
N GLY A 581 -0.76 15.10 6.33
CA GLY A 581 0.29 14.68 5.40
C GLY A 581 1.63 14.48 6.08
N ALA A 582 1.65 13.74 7.20
CA ALA A 582 2.78 13.68 8.12
C ALA A 582 3.73 12.52 7.80
N ALA A 583 3.18 11.33 7.61
CA ALA A 583 3.86 10.20 7.02
C ALA A 583 3.94 10.32 5.49
N ASP A 584 2.97 10.99 4.87
CA ASP A 584 2.83 11.12 3.42
C ASP A 584 2.75 12.61 2.99
N ASN A 585 3.85 13.30 2.71
CA ASN A 585 5.25 12.92 2.92
C ASN A 585 6.00 14.01 3.72
N GLY A 586 5.33 14.57 4.72
CA GLY A 586 5.91 15.57 5.63
C GLY A 586 7.21 15.10 6.27
N GLY A 587 7.30 13.82 6.67
CA GLY A 587 8.50 13.22 7.27
C GLY A 587 9.69 13.12 6.32
N GLY A 588 9.46 12.79 5.04
CA GLY A 588 10.50 12.82 4.02
C GLY A 588 11.04 14.23 3.83
N VAL A 589 10.17 15.22 3.64
CA VAL A 589 10.57 16.63 3.52
C VAL A 589 11.26 17.13 4.79
N ALA A 590 10.75 16.80 5.97
CA ALA A 590 11.32 17.24 7.24
C ALA A 590 12.74 16.67 7.48
N THR A 591 12.97 15.40 7.13
CA THR A 591 14.30 14.78 7.23
C THR A 591 15.26 15.25 6.12
N MET A 592 14.75 15.61 4.95
CA MET A 592 15.50 16.23 3.84
C MET A 592 15.92 17.68 4.15
N LEU A 593 15.00 18.51 4.67
CA LEU A 593 15.30 19.86 5.16
C LEU A 593 16.33 19.81 6.29
N GLU A 594 16.17 18.88 7.24
CA GLU A 594 17.14 18.70 8.31
C GLU A 594 18.52 18.28 7.78
N ALA A 595 18.59 17.37 6.80
CA ALA A 595 19.85 17.00 6.19
C ALA A 595 20.57 18.20 5.56
N MET A 596 19.85 19.08 4.83
CA MET A 596 20.42 20.32 4.29
C MET A 596 20.88 21.28 5.39
N ARG A 597 20.14 21.39 6.50
CA ARG A 597 20.56 22.19 7.66
C ARG A 597 21.86 21.66 8.27
N LEU A 598 21.99 20.35 8.44
CA LEU A 598 23.20 19.72 9.00
C LEU A 598 24.42 19.91 8.09
N LEU A 599 24.25 19.79 6.76
CA LEU A 599 25.28 20.08 5.77
C LEU A 599 25.70 21.57 5.82
N ALA A 600 24.75 22.51 5.84
CA ALA A 600 25.05 23.94 5.91
C ALA A 600 25.73 24.32 7.23
N LYS A 601 25.19 23.89 8.38
CA LYS A 601 25.71 24.25 9.72
C LYS A 601 27.02 23.56 10.09
N SER A 602 27.38 22.44 9.46
CA SER A 602 28.71 21.83 9.57
C SER A 602 29.80 22.56 8.74
N ASN A 603 29.40 23.55 7.92
CA ASN A 603 30.22 24.22 6.90
C ASN A 603 30.78 23.22 5.88
N ALA A 604 29.92 22.32 5.40
CA ALA A 604 30.27 21.36 4.36
C ALA A 604 30.65 22.08 3.06
N ARG A 605 31.75 21.64 2.45
CA ARG A 605 32.26 22.13 1.17
C ARG A 605 32.46 20.94 0.23
N PRO A 606 31.37 20.31 -0.22
CA PRO A 606 31.43 19.09 -1.00
C PRO A 606 32.14 19.33 -2.34
N ARG A 607 32.77 18.30 -2.88
CA ARG A 607 33.48 18.40 -4.18
C ARG A 607 32.49 18.54 -5.35
N ARG A 608 31.37 17.81 -5.27
CA ARG A 608 30.17 17.92 -6.12
C ARG A 608 29.12 18.83 -5.49
N THR A 609 28.18 19.34 -6.29
CA THR A 609 27.01 20.06 -5.76
C THR A 609 26.06 19.09 -5.08
N ILE A 610 25.55 19.44 -3.90
CA ILE A 610 24.42 18.75 -3.24
C ILE A 610 23.18 19.61 -3.46
N MET A 611 22.14 19.03 -4.06
CA MET A 611 20.89 19.71 -4.38
C MET A 611 19.72 19.04 -3.66
N LEU A 612 18.93 19.81 -2.93
CA LEU A 612 17.60 19.44 -2.46
C LEU A 612 16.56 19.90 -3.49
N VAL A 613 15.61 19.04 -3.81
CA VAL A 613 14.33 19.46 -4.40
C VAL A 613 13.18 18.93 -3.54
N ALA A 614 12.37 19.83 -2.99
CA ALA A 614 11.05 19.47 -2.46
C ALA A 614 10.03 19.63 -3.59
N PHE A 615 9.57 18.51 -4.15
CA PHE A 615 8.73 18.49 -5.35
C PHE A 615 7.30 18.94 -5.05
N GLY A 616 6.64 19.55 -6.02
CA GLY A 616 5.21 19.81 -5.98
C GLY A 616 4.40 18.78 -6.78
N ALA A 617 3.13 18.59 -6.40
CA ALA A 617 2.15 17.84 -7.19
C ALA A 617 2.53 16.38 -7.49
N GLU A 618 3.11 15.65 -6.52
CA GLU A 618 3.28 14.19 -6.59
C GLU A 618 1.92 13.50 -6.63
N GLU A 619 1.05 13.85 -5.66
CA GLU A 619 -0.23 13.22 -5.34
C GLU A 619 -1.25 13.22 -6.50
N ILE A 620 -0.97 14.05 -7.51
CA ILE A 620 -1.75 14.25 -8.72
C ILE A 620 -0.98 13.91 -10.01
N GLY A 621 0.14 13.18 -9.90
CA GLY A 621 0.85 12.53 -10.99
C GLY A 621 2.35 12.80 -11.13
N ARG A 622 3.11 13.07 -10.06
CA ARG A 622 4.57 13.39 -10.11
C ARG A 622 4.90 14.62 -10.95
N LYS A 623 4.00 15.61 -10.96
CA LYS A 623 4.11 16.73 -11.91
C LYS A 623 5.33 17.61 -11.66
N GLY A 624 5.72 17.82 -10.41
CA GLY A 624 6.88 18.63 -10.04
C GLY A 624 8.20 18.02 -10.48
N SER A 625 8.40 16.72 -10.28
CA SER A 625 9.58 16.01 -10.79
C SER A 625 9.58 15.88 -12.31
N PHE A 626 8.42 15.75 -12.96
CA PHE A 626 8.32 15.89 -14.42
C PHE A 626 8.72 17.28 -14.93
N ALA A 627 8.18 18.36 -14.35
CA ALA A 627 8.51 19.73 -14.73
C ALA A 627 10.00 20.05 -14.47
N PHE A 628 10.55 19.58 -13.35
CA PHE A 628 11.99 19.67 -13.06
C PHE A 628 12.83 18.93 -14.11
N ALA A 629 12.45 17.69 -14.45
CA ALA A 629 13.18 16.89 -15.42
C ALA A 629 13.12 17.47 -16.85
N GLU A 630 12.01 18.11 -17.23
CA GLU A 630 11.88 18.83 -18.49
C GLU A 630 12.75 20.10 -18.51
N ARG A 631 12.66 20.93 -17.45
CA ARG A 631 13.45 22.16 -17.29
C ARG A 631 14.96 21.90 -17.26
N HIS A 632 15.39 20.90 -16.50
CA HIS A 632 16.79 20.54 -16.29
C HIS A 632 17.28 19.40 -17.20
N ALA A 633 16.61 19.12 -18.32
CA ALA A 633 16.90 18.00 -19.22
C ALA A 633 18.37 17.90 -19.67
N SER A 634 19.06 19.03 -19.80
CA SER A 634 20.48 19.12 -20.16
C SER A 634 21.44 18.74 -19.01
N GLU A 635 20.99 18.88 -17.77
CA GLU A 635 21.70 18.62 -16.51
C GLU A 635 21.40 17.23 -15.94
N LEU A 636 20.30 16.57 -16.33
CA LEU A 636 19.95 15.21 -15.90
C LEU A 636 21.09 14.20 -16.12
N LYS A 637 21.97 14.41 -17.10
CA LYS A 637 23.17 13.57 -17.33
C LYS A 637 24.28 13.77 -16.29
N ASN A 638 24.27 14.88 -15.55
CA ASN A 638 25.25 15.23 -14.53
C ASN A 638 24.81 14.83 -13.10
N ILE A 639 23.52 14.53 -12.88
CA ILE A 639 23.01 14.06 -11.58
C ILE A 639 23.59 12.66 -11.30
N VAL A 640 24.67 12.56 -10.54
CA VAL A 640 25.38 11.29 -10.32
C VAL A 640 24.55 10.29 -9.52
N MET A 641 23.63 10.79 -8.69
CA MET A 641 22.69 10.01 -7.90
C MET A 641 21.49 10.85 -7.50
N MET A 642 20.30 10.24 -7.43
CA MET A 642 19.11 10.86 -6.84
C MET A 642 18.59 9.99 -5.69
N LEU A 643 18.44 10.59 -4.50
CA LEU A 643 18.01 9.96 -3.26
C LEU A 643 16.63 10.50 -2.84
N ASN A 644 15.57 9.78 -3.17
CA ASN A 644 14.21 10.12 -2.76
C ASN A 644 13.92 9.60 -1.34
N ARG A 645 13.26 10.41 -0.51
CA ARG A 645 12.69 9.98 0.77
C ARG A 645 11.18 10.12 0.73
N ASP A 646 10.54 8.98 0.56
CA ASP A 646 9.10 8.81 0.56
C ASP A 646 8.77 7.49 1.28
N GLY A 647 7.55 7.37 1.80
CA GLY A 647 7.07 6.23 2.58
C GLY A 647 7.53 6.21 4.05
N ARG A 648 7.14 5.13 4.74
CA ARG A 648 7.31 4.84 6.19
C ARG A 648 8.34 5.72 6.94
N PRO A 649 7.98 6.39 8.06
CA PRO A 649 8.89 7.20 8.87
C PRO A 649 9.95 6.41 9.69
N GLY A 650 10.22 5.15 9.32
CA GLY A 650 11.24 4.32 9.93
C GLY A 650 12.67 4.85 9.76
N ALA A 651 13.59 4.29 10.54
CA ALA A 651 15.00 4.68 10.56
C ALA A 651 15.69 4.12 9.33
N ILE A 652 16.33 4.98 8.51
CA ILE A 652 17.12 4.54 7.35
C ILE A 652 18.24 3.60 7.82
N ASP A 653 18.16 2.32 7.49
CA ASP A 653 19.06 1.28 8.01
C ASP A 653 20.02 0.70 6.97
N GLY A 654 19.94 1.18 5.73
CA GLY A 654 20.73 0.65 4.63
C GLY A 654 20.30 1.16 3.26
N ILE A 655 20.93 0.60 2.24
CA ILE A 655 20.71 0.94 0.83
C ILE A 655 21.18 -0.21 -0.09
N ALA A 656 20.51 -0.41 -1.22
CA ALA A 656 20.83 -1.46 -2.19
C ALA A 656 21.63 -0.92 -3.40
N ILE A 657 22.90 -1.30 -3.52
CA ILE A 657 23.90 -0.70 -4.43
C ILE A 657 24.62 -1.75 -5.30
N PRO A 658 25.13 -1.38 -6.49
CA PRO A 658 26.10 -2.21 -7.23
C PRO A 658 27.42 -2.35 -6.45
N SER A 659 28.15 -3.43 -6.69
CA SER A 659 29.50 -3.65 -6.17
C SER A 659 30.47 -2.52 -6.53
N ALA A 660 30.27 -1.85 -7.68
CA ALA A 660 31.08 -0.72 -8.12
C ALA A 660 31.07 0.48 -7.14
N TRP A 661 30.00 0.66 -6.36
CA TRP A 661 29.88 1.79 -5.43
C TRP A 661 30.32 1.45 -3.99
N LYS A 662 30.73 0.20 -3.71
CA LYS A 662 31.20 -0.23 -2.37
C LYS A 662 32.27 0.70 -1.74
N PRO A 663 33.27 1.23 -2.47
CA PRO A 663 34.26 2.14 -1.87
C PRO A 663 33.65 3.43 -1.33
N VAL A 664 32.60 3.95 -2.00
CA VAL A 664 31.88 5.16 -1.59
C VAL A 664 31.01 4.88 -0.38
N PHE A 665 30.17 3.84 -0.44
CA PHE A 665 29.23 3.55 0.64
C PHE A 665 29.87 2.89 1.86
N GLY A 666 31.06 2.28 1.74
CA GLY A 666 31.85 1.87 2.91
C GLY A 666 32.25 3.07 3.79
N ARG A 667 32.41 4.27 3.22
CA ARG A 667 32.57 5.50 4.02
C ARG A 667 31.26 5.97 4.63
N VAL A 668 30.12 5.76 3.97
CA VAL A 668 28.78 6.02 4.55
C VAL A 668 28.53 5.11 5.76
N GLU A 669 28.82 3.80 5.63
CA GLU A 669 28.79 2.84 6.74
C GLU A 669 29.72 3.27 7.88
N GLN A 670 30.98 3.62 7.60
CA GLN A 670 31.91 4.10 8.61
C GLN A 670 31.45 5.41 9.28
N ALA A 671 30.85 6.34 8.53
CA ALA A 671 30.37 7.60 9.06
C ALA A 671 29.13 7.44 9.96
N LEU A 672 28.28 6.45 9.67
CA LEU A 672 27.08 6.09 10.44
C LEU A 672 27.32 5.04 11.54
N GLN A 673 28.50 4.40 11.57
CA GLN A 673 28.87 3.44 12.59
C GLN A 673 28.78 4.06 14.00
N ASP A 674 28.16 3.34 14.94
CA ASP A 674 28.01 3.67 16.37
C ASP A 674 27.32 5.02 16.70
N VAL A 675 26.89 5.78 15.68
CA VAL A 675 26.10 7.04 15.78
C VAL A 675 24.80 6.84 16.55
N HIS A 676 24.21 5.65 16.46
CA HIS A 676 23.12 5.23 17.32
C HIS A 676 23.40 3.82 17.85
N PRO A 677 23.18 3.51 19.14
CA PRO A 677 23.50 2.20 19.72
C PRO A 677 22.57 1.04 19.27
N LEU A 678 21.70 1.28 18.28
CA LEU A 678 20.52 0.44 17.97
C LEU A 678 20.16 0.50 16.47
N PHE A 679 20.06 1.69 15.89
CA PHE A 679 20.02 1.87 14.43
C PHE A 679 21.45 1.82 13.89
N GLY A 680 21.70 0.94 12.93
CA GLY A 680 22.94 0.92 12.15
C GLY A 680 22.61 1.09 10.67
N PHE A 681 23.61 1.44 9.87
CA PHE A 681 23.49 1.52 8.42
C PHE A 681 24.30 0.40 7.78
N ALA A 682 23.69 -0.40 6.89
CA ALA A 682 24.34 -1.50 6.21
C ALA A 682 23.98 -1.52 4.72
N THR A 683 24.98 -1.59 3.85
CA THR A 683 24.78 -1.71 2.40
C THR A 683 24.42 -3.16 2.03
N SER A 684 23.60 -3.28 0.99
CA SER A 684 23.32 -4.58 0.36
C SER A 684 23.74 -4.54 -1.11
N VAL A 685 24.34 -5.64 -1.57
CA VAL A 685 24.91 -5.74 -2.90
C VAL A 685 23.85 -6.23 -3.88
N ASN A 686 23.56 -5.42 -4.90
CA ASN A 686 22.66 -5.78 -5.99
C ASN A 686 23.19 -5.25 -7.34
N ASP A 687 24.00 -6.10 -7.97
CA ASP A 687 24.54 -5.93 -9.32
C ASP A 687 23.56 -6.32 -10.45
N VAL A 688 22.31 -6.68 -10.14
CA VAL A 688 21.29 -6.99 -11.16
C VAL A 688 20.80 -5.68 -11.80
N PRO A 689 20.94 -5.50 -13.13
CA PRO A 689 20.50 -4.27 -13.79
C PRO A 689 18.98 -4.06 -13.67
N ARG A 690 18.60 -2.89 -13.15
CA ARG A 690 17.22 -2.49 -12.89
C ARG A 690 16.48 -2.17 -14.20
N ASP A 691 15.16 -2.24 -14.16
CA ASP A 691 14.29 -1.96 -15.30
C ASP A 691 13.62 -0.60 -15.10
N ALA A 692 14.17 0.45 -15.71
CA ALA A 692 13.69 1.82 -15.55
C ALA A 692 12.21 1.98 -15.96
N SER A 693 11.75 1.23 -16.97
CA SER A 693 10.36 1.28 -17.44
C SER A 693 9.34 0.86 -16.36
N LYS A 694 9.77 0.05 -15.38
CA LYS A 694 8.92 -0.42 -14.27
C LYS A 694 8.86 0.56 -13.10
N ALA A 695 9.76 1.55 -13.01
CA ALA A 695 9.72 2.56 -11.96
C ALA A 695 8.44 3.41 -12.03
N MET A 696 7.94 3.69 -13.24
CA MET A 696 6.72 4.47 -13.47
C MET A 696 5.41 3.81 -13.03
N ASN A 697 5.44 2.51 -12.69
CA ASN A 697 4.25 1.78 -12.25
C ASN A 697 3.63 2.43 -11.01
N ALA A 698 2.34 2.74 -11.06
CA ALA A 698 1.55 3.45 -10.04
C ALA A 698 1.29 2.62 -8.74
N ARG A 699 2.21 1.71 -8.41
CA ARG A 699 2.30 0.95 -7.15
C ARG A 699 3.75 0.86 -6.62
N ALA A 700 4.74 1.51 -7.25
CA ALA A 700 6.16 1.20 -7.02
C ALA A 700 7.16 2.38 -7.09
N GLY A 701 6.75 3.57 -7.54
CA GLY A 701 7.67 4.69 -7.73
C GLY A 701 7.01 6.04 -7.48
N SER A 702 7.78 6.90 -6.81
CA SER A 702 7.47 8.30 -6.47
C SER A 702 8.24 9.21 -7.45
N ASP A 703 8.64 10.41 -7.06
CA ASP A 703 9.46 11.33 -7.89
C ASP A 703 10.71 10.66 -8.49
N ASP A 704 11.33 9.71 -7.77
CA ASP A 704 12.45 8.89 -8.26
C ASP A 704 12.16 8.15 -9.59
N ALA A 705 10.90 7.88 -9.90
CA ALA A 705 10.51 7.21 -11.14
C ALA A 705 10.83 8.04 -12.38
N VAL A 706 10.68 9.37 -12.31
CA VAL A 706 10.97 10.28 -13.42
C VAL A 706 12.46 10.27 -13.73
N PHE A 707 13.29 10.51 -12.70
CA PHE A 707 14.76 10.44 -12.81
C PHE A 707 15.25 9.08 -13.35
N SER A 708 14.58 7.99 -12.96
CA SER A 708 14.89 6.65 -13.45
C SER A 708 14.71 6.49 -14.96
N LEU A 709 13.69 7.10 -15.57
CA LEU A 709 13.49 7.10 -17.03
C LEU A 709 14.67 7.75 -17.78
N HIS A 710 15.21 8.83 -17.23
CA HIS A 710 16.35 9.57 -17.80
C HIS A 710 17.71 8.94 -17.43
N GLY A 711 17.71 7.71 -16.89
CA GLY A 711 18.94 6.98 -16.57
C GLY A 711 19.75 7.57 -15.42
N VAL A 712 19.14 8.40 -14.56
CA VAL A 712 19.74 8.87 -13.31
C VAL A 712 19.65 7.75 -12.26
N PRO A 713 20.74 7.37 -11.58
CA PRO A 713 20.67 6.26 -10.62
C PRO A 713 19.88 6.64 -9.36
N THR A 714 18.81 5.88 -9.07
CA THR A 714 17.89 6.09 -7.94
C THR A 714 17.95 4.94 -6.92
N PRO A 715 19.01 4.84 -6.09
CA PRO A 715 19.07 3.79 -5.07
C PRO A 715 18.14 4.14 -3.90
N LYS A 716 17.20 3.23 -3.59
CA LYS A 716 16.25 3.42 -2.49
C LYS A 716 16.87 2.98 -1.16
N PHE A 717 16.71 3.81 -0.14
CA PHE A 717 17.02 3.46 1.25
C PHE A 717 16.12 2.32 1.74
N THR A 718 16.66 1.44 2.58
CA THR A 718 15.86 0.54 3.42
C THR A 718 15.56 1.22 4.76
N VAL A 719 14.45 0.86 5.40
CA VAL A 719 13.96 1.51 6.62
C VAL A 719 13.51 0.51 7.68
N LEU A 720 13.90 0.73 8.93
CA LEU A 720 13.48 -0.03 10.11
C LEU A 720 12.30 0.64 10.81
N GLY A 721 11.21 -0.11 11.00
CA GLY A 721 10.17 0.24 11.97
C GLY A 721 8.83 -0.44 11.68
N ASP A 722 7.99 -0.60 12.70
CA ASP A 722 6.70 -1.31 12.59
C ASP A 722 5.53 -0.42 12.10
N PHE A 723 5.84 0.66 11.36
CA PHE A 723 4.86 1.64 10.90
C PHE A 723 3.92 1.03 9.86
N ASP A 724 2.64 0.95 10.20
CA ASP A 724 1.55 0.47 9.34
C ASP A 724 1.14 1.54 8.32
N TYR A 725 1.90 1.61 7.23
CA TYR A 725 1.70 2.63 6.18
C TYR A 725 0.36 2.48 5.47
N ALA A 726 -0.10 1.24 5.23
CA ALA A 726 -1.35 0.96 4.54
C ALA A 726 -2.58 1.47 5.31
N ARG A 727 -2.49 1.56 6.64
CA ARG A 727 -3.51 2.13 7.53
C ARG A 727 -3.44 3.66 7.64
N VAL A 728 -2.41 4.32 7.10
CA VAL A 728 -2.20 5.76 7.28
C VAL A 728 -2.31 6.54 5.96
N HIS A 729 -1.56 6.11 4.94
CA HIS A 729 -1.47 6.76 3.62
C HIS A 729 -2.84 7.13 3.03
N HIS A 730 -3.02 8.42 2.72
CA HIS A 730 -4.25 9.05 2.17
C HIS A 730 -5.51 8.99 3.08
N THR A 731 -5.36 8.68 4.38
CA THR A 731 -6.48 8.62 5.34
C THR A 731 -6.51 9.80 6.32
N VAL A 732 -7.62 9.94 7.04
CA VAL A 732 -7.73 10.87 8.18
C VAL A 732 -6.81 10.55 9.37
N LEU A 733 -6.04 9.44 9.33
CA LEU A 733 -5.03 9.10 10.33
C LEU A 733 -3.60 9.47 9.91
N ASP A 734 -3.39 10.08 8.74
CA ASP A 734 -2.09 10.67 8.42
C ASP A 734 -1.91 12.01 9.13
N THR A 735 -1.55 11.94 10.41
CA THR A 735 -1.34 13.08 11.29
C THR A 735 0.01 12.99 12.00
N TYR A 736 0.44 14.11 12.58
CA TYR A 736 1.69 14.23 13.32
C TYR A 736 1.83 13.15 14.42
N GLU A 737 0.74 12.81 15.10
CA GLU A 737 0.68 11.80 16.16
C GLU A 737 0.99 10.38 15.66
N SER A 738 0.70 10.07 14.39
CA SER A 738 1.07 8.78 13.79
C SER A 738 2.59 8.66 13.61
N VAL A 739 3.28 9.76 13.30
CA VAL A 739 4.75 9.80 13.15
C VAL A 739 5.48 9.98 14.48
N LEU A 740 4.88 10.68 15.45
CA LEU A 740 5.49 11.04 16.74
C LEU A 740 6.26 9.90 17.47
N PRO A 741 5.78 8.64 17.53
CA PRO A 741 6.56 7.54 18.14
C PRO A 741 7.94 7.32 17.48
N PHE A 742 8.05 7.60 16.18
CA PHE A 742 9.22 7.41 15.34
C PHE A 742 10.16 8.63 15.34
N SER A 743 10.01 9.57 16.29
CA SER A 743 10.82 10.80 16.38
C SER A 743 12.33 10.57 16.20
N SER A 744 12.92 9.66 16.97
CA SER A 744 14.37 9.37 16.88
C SER A 744 14.75 8.60 15.60
N ALA A 745 13.81 7.89 14.98
CA ALA A 745 14.00 7.25 13.68
C ALA A 745 14.05 8.28 12.55
N GLN A 746 13.24 9.35 12.63
CA GLN A 746 13.32 10.52 11.75
C GLN A 746 14.64 11.29 11.96
N GLN A 747 15.00 11.57 13.21
CA GLN A 747 16.26 12.25 13.55
C GLN A 747 17.49 11.50 13.00
N TYR A 748 17.58 10.18 13.22
CA TYR A 748 18.65 9.35 12.65
C TYR A 748 18.63 9.33 11.12
N SER A 749 17.44 9.27 10.50
CA SER A 749 17.29 9.31 9.04
C SER A 749 17.83 10.61 8.43
N ALA A 750 17.65 11.76 9.07
CA ALA A 750 18.23 13.02 8.61
C ALA A 750 19.77 13.01 8.63
N ILE A 751 20.39 12.39 9.65
CA ILE A 751 21.85 12.18 9.71
C ILE A 751 22.29 11.22 8.58
N ALA A 752 21.54 10.14 8.35
CA ALA A 752 21.84 9.16 7.30
C ALA A 752 21.76 9.78 5.89
N ILE A 753 20.74 10.59 5.61
CA ILE A 753 20.62 11.36 4.36
C ILE A 753 21.80 12.32 4.20
N ALA A 754 22.11 13.12 5.23
CA ALA A 754 23.20 14.10 5.18
C ALA A 754 24.57 13.45 4.93
N LEU A 755 24.89 12.36 5.63
CA LEU A 755 26.15 11.64 5.45
C LEU A 755 26.21 10.90 4.12
N THR A 756 25.11 10.28 3.66
CA THR A 756 25.06 9.64 2.34
C THR A 756 25.32 10.68 1.24
N ALA A 757 24.64 11.84 1.30
CA ALA A 757 24.84 12.92 0.34
C ALA A 757 26.28 13.46 0.38
N TYR A 758 26.85 13.67 1.57
CA TYR A 758 28.22 14.18 1.74
C TYR A 758 29.29 13.22 1.20
N GLU A 759 29.26 11.93 1.55
CA GLU A 759 30.28 10.96 1.14
C GLU A 759 30.20 10.62 -0.36
N VAL A 760 28.99 10.59 -0.93
CA VAL A 760 28.78 10.48 -2.38
C VAL A 760 29.27 11.75 -3.09
N ALA A 761 28.95 12.93 -2.58
CA ALA A 761 29.40 14.19 -3.19
C ALA A 761 30.92 14.35 -3.17
N ASN A 762 31.60 13.87 -2.13
CA ASN A 762 33.06 13.95 -1.99
C ASN A 762 33.84 12.80 -2.64
N ALA A 763 33.17 11.76 -3.15
CA ALA A 763 33.81 10.57 -3.70
C ALA A 763 34.89 10.88 -4.75
N PRO A 764 36.17 10.47 -4.54
CA PRO A 764 37.18 10.49 -5.61
C PRO A 764 36.90 9.47 -6.72
N GLU A 765 36.07 8.46 -6.45
CA GLU A 765 35.63 7.47 -7.42
C GLU A 765 34.65 8.06 -8.46
N GLU A 766 34.60 7.44 -9.64
CA GLU A 766 33.49 7.62 -10.58
C GLU A 766 32.26 6.86 -10.05
N ILE A 767 31.17 7.59 -9.78
CA ILE A 767 29.86 7.00 -9.43
C ILE A 767 29.22 6.52 -10.73
N SER A 768 29.78 5.45 -11.30
CA SER A 768 29.43 5.04 -12.66
C SER A 768 27.98 4.58 -12.74
N ARG A 769 27.26 5.11 -13.74
CA ARG A 769 25.88 4.70 -14.08
C ARG A 769 25.82 3.34 -14.79
N LYS A 770 26.96 2.86 -15.30
CA LYS A 770 27.05 1.71 -16.21
C LYS A 770 26.53 0.43 -15.54
N GLY A 771 25.46 -0.14 -16.11
CA GLY A 771 24.83 -1.37 -15.61
C GLY A 771 23.86 -1.18 -14.44
N TYR A 772 23.66 0.04 -13.92
CA TYR A 772 22.66 0.29 -12.87
C TYR A 772 21.23 -0.01 -13.36
N TYR A 773 20.92 0.47 -14.58
CA TYR A 773 19.78 0.04 -15.38
C TYR A 773 20.22 -0.87 -16.52
N ARG A 774 19.26 -1.65 -17.03
CA ARG A 774 19.34 -2.30 -18.34
C ARG A 774 19.45 -1.23 -19.43
N ALA A 775 20.18 -1.53 -20.50
CA ALA A 775 20.07 -0.74 -21.72
C ALA A 775 18.62 -0.79 -22.22
N ALA A 776 18.10 0.34 -22.72
CA ALA A 776 16.80 0.36 -23.37
C ALA A 776 16.83 -0.52 -24.63
N SER A 777 15.84 -1.41 -24.80
CA SER A 777 15.63 -2.06 -26.08
C SER A 777 15.24 -1.00 -27.13
N PRO A 778 15.84 -0.98 -28.33
CA PRO A 778 15.65 0.09 -29.32
C PRO A 778 14.28 0.10 -30.02
N GLU A 779 13.23 -0.44 -29.38
CA GLU A 779 11.89 -0.68 -29.95
C GLU A 779 10.74 -0.20 -29.03
N LYS A 780 11.00 0.65 -28.03
CA LYS A 780 10.00 1.19 -27.08
C LYS A 780 10.29 2.62 -26.66
#